data_AF-A0A0B7FWN7-F1
#
_entry.id   AF-A0A0B7FWN7-F1
#
_cell.length_a   1.000
_cell.length_b   1.000
_cell.length_c   1.000
_cell.angle_alpha   90.00
_cell.angle_beta   90.00
_cell.angle_gamma   90.00
#
_symmetry.space_group_name_H-M   'P 1'
#
loop_
_entity.id
_entity.type
_entity.pdbx_description
1 polymer ?
#
loop_
_entity_poly.entity_id
_entity_poly.type
_entity_poly.pdbx_seq_one_letter_code
_entity_poly.pdbx_strand_id
1 'polypeptide(L)'
;MTTPIPQPPTVPFLGNVGDIDAELPSKSLTLLTKQYGEIFALNLMGRPVVAVSSVRLAQEVLDEKRFHKALNGPLVEVRNLVSDGLFTAYHGETNWGVAHRILMPAFGPLSIKGMFDDMFDVISQLVLKWERFGPEHEINPTDDFTRLAFETIALCTFNYRLNTFYTEGEPPFVKAMGDFLKECFLRSRRTTIVQALSYGANAKYAADMDIMNNLANKIVKDRKDHPSDKKDLLNAMLLGRDPQTGQGLSEENIKAQMLTFLIAGHETTSGMLSFVMAHVMKNPEVYAKIRNEVDSVLGGEPIRFEHLSKLTYINAVLRESLRVTPSITQFSVTPHQDEIIGDGKYLIKKGTTVIVLAGDIGRDPTVWGEDANEFKPDRMLDGKFEALPPKAWLPFGNGARACIGRPFAWQEALIAIATVFQKFDFKPSDEAYTLQLKQTLTLKPKDFTFHAIPRKGAPSFSVAAASTKASNEPVTEKTVAGGESNGIPLYVFYGSNTGSCEGFAQSLASNAASKGYRAKIDTLNSVVGSLPKDGPVVIVTASFEGEPADNAGHFVEVLVNSTDSKDLQGVSFAVFGAGNHDWVHTYQRIPRIIDETLEKKGAKRLLARGEGDAGGDRFTESFDEWEDQLWETLSKEYKVEAKEGSSGPSVEVKLVGAPTDRAATLRQPDSKLGLVVENRLLTAAGAPAKHHIEFELPEGMSYQSGDYLAILPSNPPEYVRRVLARFKISAEQEIVLNVNGPTTLPVGKPVSISELVSGFVEIGQVATKRNVSTLLEHAKDSAARADLETLLTAYSLKDGQPTTSSMLDLLEKYSDIDLPLGTFIASLPAMRLRQYSISSSPLWNPSHRNHMGYLTEGGGSRSRESSRRHSVLRLRNGVPCARIVSILAFFSDLPPSLVIDGTCLCHPRPSIRTVAALGGTANAPRPSAGAPGLSHFYSIQNQRVTETKVPGRSMG
;
A
#
# COMPACT_ATOMS: atom_id res chain seq x y z
N MET A 1 -20.64 -30.66 42.88
CA MET A 1 -20.39 -29.28 43.36
C MET A 1 -19.06 -28.84 42.77
N THR A 2 -18.91 -27.57 42.41
CA THR A 2 -17.63 -27.03 41.92
C THR A 2 -16.64 -26.81 43.08
N THR A 3 -15.37 -27.04 42.83
CA THR A 3 -14.26 -26.79 43.75
C THR A 3 -13.89 -25.30 43.73
N PRO A 4 -13.57 -24.68 44.88
CA PRO A 4 -12.96 -23.35 44.90
C PRO A 4 -11.65 -23.32 44.10
N ILE A 5 -11.43 -22.26 43.33
CA ILE A 5 -10.15 -22.03 42.65
C ILE A 5 -9.08 -21.69 43.72
N PRO A 6 -7.85 -22.24 43.66
CA PRO A 6 -6.78 -21.90 44.59
C PRO A 6 -6.47 -20.40 44.60
N GLN A 7 -6.20 -19.81 45.76
CA GLN A 7 -5.95 -18.36 45.89
C GLN A 7 -4.89 -18.06 46.97
N PRO A 8 -3.92 -17.16 46.71
CA PRO A 8 -3.01 -16.64 47.74
C PRO A 8 -3.74 -15.76 48.78
N PRO A 9 -3.31 -15.77 50.06
CA PRO A 9 -3.96 -15.02 51.15
C PRO A 9 -4.14 -13.53 50.84
N THR A 10 -5.37 -13.02 50.96
CA THR A 10 -5.70 -11.63 50.62
C THR A 10 -5.48 -10.66 51.76
N VAL A 11 -4.84 -9.52 51.49
CA VAL A 11 -4.85 -8.35 52.39
C VAL A 11 -6.23 -7.69 52.36
N PRO A 12 -6.82 -7.25 53.50
CA PRO A 12 -8.09 -6.53 53.51
C PRO A 12 -8.10 -5.32 52.57
N PHE A 13 -9.19 -5.16 51.81
CA PHE A 13 -9.44 -4.11 50.80
C PHE A 13 -8.48 -4.07 49.58
N LEU A 14 -7.20 -4.40 49.74
CA LEU A 14 -6.22 -4.43 48.66
C LEU A 14 -6.24 -5.76 47.87
N GLY A 15 -6.57 -6.86 48.54
CA GLY A 15 -6.49 -8.21 47.98
C GLY A 15 -5.04 -8.69 47.81
N ASN A 16 -4.70 -9.11 46.59
CA ASN A 16 -3.44 -9.71 46.17
C ASN A 16 -2.52 -8.72 45.42
N VAL A 17 -2.78 -7.40 45.52
CA VAL A 17 -1.96 -6.37 44.83
C VAL A 17 -0.49 -6.40 45.28
N GLY A 18 -0.22 -6.79 46.53
CA GLY A 18 1.14 -6.94 47.06
C GLY A 18 1.90 -8.16 46.54
N ASP A 19 1.19 -9.17 46.00
CA ASP A 19 1.79 -10.40 45.45
C ASP A 19 2.35 -10.17 44.02
N ILE A 20 1.98 -9.05 43.39
CA ILE A 20 2.29 -8.71 41.99
C ILE A 20 3.34 -7.60 41.92
N ASP A 21 4.55 -7.98 41.49
CA ASP A 21 5.71 -7.09 41.35
C ASP A 21 5.39 -5.82 40.52
N ALA A 22 6.09 -4.72 40.84
CA ALA A 22 5.82 -3.41 40.27
C ALA A 22 6.52 -3.12 38.94
N GLU A 23 7.60 -3.82 38.61
CA GLU A 23 8.39 -3.62 37.38
C GLU A 23 8.35 -4.85 36.45
N LEU A 24 8.03 -6.03 36.99
CA LEU A 24 8.00 -7.30 36.26
C LEU A 24 6.87 -8.23 36.76
N PRO A 25 5.59 -7.83 36.64
CA PRO A 25 4.45 -8.61 37.14
C PRO A 25 4.31 -9.99 36.49
N SER A 26 4.82 -10.21 35.26
CA SER A 26 4.84 -11.53 34.64
C SER A 26 5.60 -12.55 35.48
N LYS A 27 6.71 -12.16 36.12
CA LYS A 27 7.49 -13.01 37.03
C LYS A 27 6.69 -13.41 38.27
N SER A 28 5.88 -12.51 38.85
CA SER A 28 4.95 -12.88 39.93
C SER A 28 3.92 -13.92 39.46
N LEU A 29 3.36 -13.75 38.26
CA LEU A 29 2.33 -14.67 37.74
C LEU A 29 2.90 -16.06 37.38
N THR A 30 4.13 -16.14 36.87
CA THR A 30 4.87 -17.41 36.72
C THR A 30 5.20 -18.05 38.09
N LEU A 31 5.56 -17.26 39.12
CA LEU A 31 5.82 -17.78 40.46
C LEU A 31 4.54 -18.30 41.14
N LEU A 32 3.42 -17.58 40.99
CA LEU A 32 2.11 -18.01 41.46
C LEU A 32 1.62 -19.27 40.73
N THR A 33 1.86 -19.39 39.41
CA THR A 33 1.64 -20.64 38.64
C THR A 33 2.42 -21.80 39.27
N LYS A 34 3.70 -21.61 39.61
CA LYS A 34 4.53 -22.66 40.24
C LYS A 34 4.09 -23.03 41.66
N GLN A 35 3.37 -22.16 42.36
CA GLN A 35 2.90 -22.37 43.73
C GLN A 35 1.46 -22.93 43.80
N TYR A 36 0.57 -22.52 42.90
CA TYR A 36 -0.86 -22.83 42.93
C TYR A 36 -1.34 -23.73 41.78
N GLY A 37 -0.51 -23.97 40.75
CA GLY A 37 -0.79 -24.86 39.63
C GLY A 37 -1.33 -24.15 38.39
N GLU A 38 -1.98 -24.93 37.51
CA GLU A 38 -2.50 -24.49 36.20
C GLU A 38 -3.60 -23.42 36.25
N ILE A 39 -4.20 -23.19 37.43
CA ILE A 39 -5.26 -22.21 37.66
C ILE A 39 -5.18 -21.62 39.08
N PHE A 40 -5.28 -20.30 39.19
CA PHE A 40 -5.40 -19.62 40.48
C PHE A 40 -6.25 -18.35 40.36
N ALA A 41 -6.87 -17.95 41.47
CA ALA A 41 -7.66 -16.73 41.59
C ALA A 41 -6.85 -15.64 42.30
N LEU A 42 -7.12 -14.38 41.93
CA LEU A 42 -6.60 -13.18 42.58
C LEU A 42 -7.75 -12.20 42.84
N ASN A 43 -7.63 -11.41 43.89
CA ASN A 43 -8.46 -10.24 44.11
C ASN A 43 -7.60 -8.99 43.93
N LEU A 44 -7.86 -8.17 42.91
CA LEU A 44 -7.08 -6.95 42.65
C LEU A 44 -7.97 -5.72 42.95
N MET A 45 -7.80 -5.14 44.14
CA MET A 45 -8.59 -3.98 44.63
C MET A 45 -10.12 -4.21 44.55
N GLY A 46 -10.58 -5.39 44.96
CA GLY A 46 -12.00 -5.79 44.91
C GLY A 46 -12.44 -6.43 43.59
N ARG A 47 -11.58 -6.48 42.57
CA ARG A 47 -11.89 -7.11 41.27
C ARG A 47 -11.47 -8.59 41.28
N PRO A 48 -12.39 -9.55 41.08
CA PRO A 48 -12.04 -10.95 40.95
C PRO A 48 -11.37 -11.20 39.59
N VAL A 49 -10.23 -11.90 39.63
CA VAL A 49 -9.44 -12.31 38.47
C VAL A 49 -9.11 -13.79 38.63
N VAL A 50 -9.11 -14.53 37.54
CA VAL A 50 -8.56 -15.89 37.45
C VAL A 50 -7.38 -15.85 36.48
N ALA A 51 -6.32 -16.58 36.76
CA ALA A 51 -5.22 -16.82 35.83
C ALA A 51 -5.21 -18.30 35.44
N VAL A 52 -4.94 -18.60 34.16
CA VAL A 52 -4.74 -19.97 33.65
C VAL A 52 -3.43 -20.07 32.88
N SER A 53 -2.73 -21.20 33.04
CA SER A 53 -1.36 -21.39 32.55
C SER A 53 -1.09 -22.75 31.90
N SER A 54 -2.05 -23.67 31.84
CA SER A 54 -1.93 -24.92 31.05
C SER A 54 -2.56 -24.82 29.66
N VAL A 55 -2.04 -25.59 28.71
CA VAL A 55 -2.63 -25.73 27.37
C VAL A 55 -4.06 -26.26 27.45
N ARG A 56 -4.30 -27.19 28.38
CA ARG A 56 -5.60 -27.83 28.62
C ARG A 56 -6.69 -26.83 29.02
N LEU A 57 -6.40 -25.93 29.96
CA LEU A 57 -7.36 -24.89 30.36
C LEU A 57 -7.44 -23.76 29.33
N ALA A 58 -6.36 -23.48 28.60
CA ALA A 58 -6.38 -22.55 27.48
C ALA A 58 -7.37 -23.01 26.39
N GLN A 59 -7.43 -24.30 26.06
CA GLN A 59 -8.40 -24.84 25.10
C GLN A 59 -9.87 -24.57 25.51
N GLU A 60 -10.19 -24.56 26.80
CA GLU A 60 -11.54 -24.24 27.28
C GLU A 60 -11.84 -22.74 27.29
N VAL A 61 -10.91 -21.90 27.77
CA VAL A 61 -11.18 -20.45 27.92
C VAL A 61 -10.95 -19.64 26.65
N LEU A 62 -10.48 -20.29 25.57
CA LEU A 62 -10.29 -19.69 24.25
C LEU A 62 -11.33 -20.15 23.22
N ASP A 63 -12.36 -20.89 23.64
CA ASP A 63 -13.57 -21.12 22.86
C ASP A 63 -14.38 -19.82 22.78
N GLU A 64 -14.39 -19.20 21.59
CA GLU A 64 -15.07 -17.93 21.34
C GLU A 64 -16.61 -18.00 21.44
N LYS A 65 -17.19 -19.21 21.62
CA LYS A 65 -18.62 -19.39 21.94
C LYS A 65 -18.91 -19.25 23.44
N ARG A 66 -17.90 -19.45 24.29
CA ARG A 66 -17.99 -19.44 25.76
C ARG A 66 -17.38 -18.17 26.35
N PHE A 67 -16.27 -17.71 25.78
CA PHE A 67 -15.50 -16.56 26.26
C PHE A 67 -15.21 -15.55 25.14
N HIS A 68 -15.17 -14.27 25.48
CA HIS A 68 -14.72 -13.21 24.57
C HIS A 68 -13.57 -12.41 25.17
N LYS A 69 -12.79 -11.71 24.32
CA LYS A 69 -11.75 -10.78 24.75
C LYS A 69 -12.30 -9.77 25.78
N ALA A 70 -11.58 -9.61 26.89
CA ALA A 70 -11.84 -8.60 27.91
C ALA A 70 -10.86 -7.44 27.78
N LEU A 71 -11.36 -6.20 27.85
CA LEU A 71 -10.52 -5.01 27.94
C LEU A 71 -10.35 -4.65 29.43
N ASN A 72 -9.13 -4.73 29.94
CA ASN A 72 -8.82 -4.45 31.35
C ASN A 72 -7.37 -3.98 31.51
N GLY A 73 -7.02 -3.56 32.73
CA GLY A 73 -5.66 -3.15 33.09
C GLY A 73 -5.13 -2.03 32.17
N PRO A 74 -3.88 -2.12 31.69
CA PRO A 74 -3.26 -1.10 30.83
C PRO A 74 -4.05 -0.79 29.56
N LEU A 75 -4.79 -1.74 29.00
CA LEU A 75 -5.51 -1.54 27.72
C LEU A 75 -6.70 -0.57 27.84
N VAL A 76 -7.27 -0.41 29.04
CA VAL A 76 -8.29 0.60 29.32
C VAL A 76 -7.68 2.01 29.34
N GLU A 77 -6.42 2.14 29.75
CA GLU A 77 -5.71 3.41 29.68
C GLU A 77 -5.25 3.72 28.25
N VAL A 78 -4.69 2.73 27.52
CA VAL A 78 -4.32 2.87 26.10
C VAL A 78 -5.51 3.32 25.25
N ARG A 79 -6.73 2.85 25.58
CA ARG A 79 -7.98 3.30 24.94
C ARG A 79 -8.23 4.81 25.03
N ASN A 80 -7.67 5.53 26.00
CA ASN A 80 -7.82 6.99 26.07
C ASN A 80 -7.17 7.71 24.87
N LEU A 81 -6.21 7.08 24.18
CA LEU A 81 -5.58 7.59 22.96
C LEU A 81 -6.21 7.01 21.68
N VAL A 82 -6.53 5.71 21.69
CA VAL A 82 -6.91 4.96 20.47
C VAL A 82 -8.34 4.39 20.49
N SER A 83 -9.21 4.89 21.37
CA SER A 83 -10.66 4.69 21.36
C SER A 83 -11.09 3.25 21.02
N ASP A 84 -12.01 3.07 20.07
CA ASP A 84 -12.45 1.80 19.49
C ASP A 84 -11.59 1.30 18.30
N GLY A 85 -10.29 1.62 18.32
CA GLY A 85 -9.28 0.97 17.49
C GLY A 85 -9.25 -0.56 17.70
N LEU A 86 -8.81 -1.33 16.70
CA LEU A 86 -8.92 -2.81 16.67
C LEU A 86 -8.38 -3.50 17.94
N PHE A 87 -7.33 -2.93 18.54
CA PHE A 87 -6.67 -3.44 19.74
C PHE A 87 -7.44 -3.13 21.04
N THR A 88 -8.12 -1.98 21.13
CA THR A 88 -8.78 -1.45 22.34
C THR A 88 -10.32 -1.48 22.29
N ALA A 89 -10.90 -1.85 21.15
CA ALA A 89 -12.35 -2.03 21.04
C ALA A 89 -12.85 -3.16 21.96
N TYR A 90 -13.91 -2.86 22.72
CA TYR A 90 -14.66 -3.83 23.52
C TYR A 90 -15.32 -4.89 22.60
N HIS A 91 -15.81 -5.97 23.19
CA HIS A 91 -16.66 -6.91 22.45
C HIS A 91 -18.03 -6.28 22.17
N GLY A 92 -18.53 -6.40 20.94
CA GLY A 92 -19.82 -5.85 20.50
C GLY A 92 -19.78 -4.41 19.95
N GLU A 93 -18.63 -3.73 19.91
CA GLU A 93 -18.53 -2.40 19.27
C GLU A 93 -18.52 -2.50 17.73
N THR A 94 -19.47 -1.84 17.07
CA THR A 94 -19.66 -1.89 15.60
C THR A 94 -18.39 -1.51 14.83
N ASN A 95 -17.68 -0.46 15.27
CA ASN A 95 -16.45 0.01 14.63
C ASN A 95 -15.33 -1.03 14.65
N TRP A 96 -15.33 -1.99 15.58
CA TRP A 96 -14.40 -3.12 15.52
C TRP A 96 -14.65 -3.99 14.29
N GLY A 97 -15.90 -4.39 14.04
CA GLY A 97 -16.26 -5.24 12.91
C GLY A 97 -16.10 -4.54 11.55
N VAL A 98 -16.49 -3.26 11.48
CA VAL A 98 -16.31 -2.41 10.28
C VAL A 98 -14.82 -2.27 9.95
N ALA A 99 -13.97 -1.91 10.93
CA ALA A 99 -12.54 -1.79 10.71
C ALA A 99 -11.86 -3.15 10.45
N HIS A 100 -12.32 -4.24 11.06
CA HIS A 100 -11.78 -5.58 10.82
C HIS A 100 -11.95 -5.96 9.34
N ARG A 101 -13.17 -5.87 8.81
CA ARG A 101 -13.47 -6.25 7.42
C ARG A 101 -12.84 -5.31 6.38
N ILE A 102 -12.71 -4.02 6.68
CA ILE A 102 -12.01 -3.07 5.79
C ILE A 102 -10.50 -3.32 5.75
N LEU A 103 -9.88 -3.76 6.86
CA LEU A 103 -8.42 -3.78 6.99
C LEU A 103 -7.78 -5.17 6.87
N MET A 104 -8.52 -6.27 7.09
CA MET A 104 -8.01 -7.64 6.89
C MET A 104 -7.44 -7.90 5.48
N PRO A 105 -8.00 -7.38 4.37
CA PRO A 105 -7.40 -7.51 3.03
C PRO A 105 -6.01 -6.86 2.91
N ALA A 106 -5.75 -5.75 3.62
CA ALA A 106 -4.45 -5.08 3.60
C ALA A 106 -3.35 -5.87 4.33
N PHE A 107 -3.73 -6.84 5.19
CA PHE A 107 -2.83 -7.82 5.81
C PHE A 107 -2.90 -9.21 5.15
N GLY A 108 -3.55 -9.33 3.99
CA GLY A 108 -3.59 -10.55 3.19
C GLY A 108 -2.24 -10.90 2.54
N PRO A 109 -1.99 -12.17 2.16
CA PRO A 109 -0.69 -12.63 1.68
C PRO A 109 -0.12 -11.82 0.50
N LEU A 110 -0.98 -11.45 -0.46
CA LEU A 110 -0.59 -10.66 -1.64
C LEU A 110 -0.19 -9.23 -1.26
N SER A 111 -0.95 -8.61 -0.34
CA SER A 111 -0.68 -7.27 0.19
C SER A 111 0.64 -7.22 0.96
N ILE A 112 0.90 -8.24 1.79
CA ILE A 112 2.14 -8.39 2.57
C ILE A 112 3.33 -8.68 1.67
N LYS A 113 3.20 -9.57 0.67
CA LYS A 113 4.20 -9.79 -0.38
C LYS A 113 4.56 -8.48 -1.10
N GLY A 114 3.57 -7.63 -1.37
CA GLY A 114 3.76 -6.30 -1.96
C GLY A 114 4.51 -5.29 -1.07
N MET A 115 4.66 -5.54 0.24
CA MET A 115 5.43 -4.71 1.16
C MET A 115 6.91 -5.12 1.28
N PHE A 116 7.35 -6.19 0.61
CA PHE A 116 8.71 -6.74 0.74
C PHE A 116 9.81 -5.68 0.49
N ASP A 117 9.69 -4.91 -0.60
CA ASP A 117 10.71 -3.92 -0.97
C ASP A 117 10.75 -2.71 -0.01
N ASP A 118 9.59 -2.25 0.47
CA ASP A 118 9.49 -1.20 1.50
C ASP A 118 10.14 -1.67 2.83
N MET A 119 9.88 -2.92 3.25
CA MET A 119 10.54 -3.53 4.42
C MET A 119 12.06 -3.62 4.23
N PHE A 120 12.51 -4.10 3.07
CA PHE A 120 13.92 -4.30 2.79
C PHE A 120 14.72 -2.98 2.69
N ASP A 121 14.12 -1.89 2.21
CA ASP A 121 14.71 -0.55 2.29
C ASP A 121 14.99 -0.13 3.74
N VAL A 122 13.98 -0.18 4.61
CA VAL A 122 14.13 0.24 6.02
C VAL A 122 15.15 -0.66 6.76
N ILE A 123 15.14 -1.96 6.49
CA ILE A 123 16.12 -2.91 7.03
C ILE A 123 17.54 -2.64 6.48
N SER A 124 17.67 -2.22 5.22
CA SER A 124 18.95 -1.79 4.66
C SER A 124 19.50 -0.53 5.34
N GLN A 125 18.65 0.38 5.80
CA GLN A 125 19.07 1.56 6.57
C GLN A 125 19.60 1.19 7.97
N LEU A 126 18.97 0.21 8.64
CA LEU A 126 19.50 -0.37 9.88
C LEU A 126 20.90 -1.00 9.66
N VAL A 127 21.06 -1.78 8.60
CA VAL A 127 22.36 -2.38 8.23
C VAL A 127 23.40 -1.30 7.94
N LEU A 128 23.06 -0.25 7.17
CA LEU A 128 23.99 0.85 6.87
C LEU A 128 24.39 1.64 8.13
N LYS A 129 23.55 1.68 9.18
CA LYS A 129 23.95 2.20 10.50
C LYS A 129 24.99 1.28 11.16
N TRP A 130 24.72 -0.02 11.21
CA TRP A 130 25.59 -1.00 11.86
C TRP A 130 26.91 -1.22 11.12
N GLU A 131 26.94 -1.12 9.79
CA GLU A 131 28.16 -1.20 8.97
C GLU A 131 29.11 -0.02 9.24
N ARG A 132 28.57 1.18 9.51
CA ARG A 132 29.35 2.40 9.77
C ARG A 132 29.90 2.50 11.19
N PHE A 133 29.24 1.91 12.17
CA PHE A 133 29.54 2.15 13.59
C PHE A 133 29.65 0.88 14.46
N GLY A 134 29.00 -0.22 14.08
CA GLY A 134 28.85 -1.43 14.91
C GLY A 134 30.12 -2.11 15.43
N PRO A 135 31.29 -2.04 14.76
CA PRO A 135 32.54 -2.60 15.29
C PRO A 135 33.11 -1.84 16.50
N GLU A 136 32.85 -0.53 16.60
CA GLU A 136 33.44 0.35 17.61
C GLU A 136 32.39 0.91 18.59
N HIS A 137 31.12 0.96 18.17
CA HIS A 137 30.00 1.45 18.97
C HIS A 137 29.17 0.29 19.52
N GLU A 138 28.80 0.40 20.79
CA GLU A 138 27.88 -0.49 21.46
C GLU A 138 26.44 -0.28 20.95
N ILE A 139 25.83 -1.32 20.38
CA ILE A 139 24.45 -1.29 19.88
C ILE A 139 23.50 -1.78 20.97
N ASN A 140 22.49 -0.97 21.28
CA ASN A 140 21.27 -1.45 21.94
C ASN A 140 20.27 -1.92 20.86
N PRO A 141 20.10 -3.24 20.63
CA PRO A 141 19.15 -3.75 19.65
C PRO A 141 17.70 -3.36 19.95
N THR A 142 17.34 -3.14 21.22
CA THR A 142 15.97 -2.76 21.59
C THR A 142 15.57 -1.43 20.97
N ASP A 143 16.47 -0.44 21.00
CA ASP A 143 16.20 0.90 20.48
C ASP A 143 16.27 0.91 18.95
N ASP A 144 17.21 0.18 18.36
CA ASP A 144 17.40 0.13 16.91
C ASP A 144 16.33 -0.71 16.19
N PHE A 145 15.90 -1.84 16.75
CA PHE A 145 14.73 -2.55 16.23
C PHE A 145 13.42 -1.80 16.52
N THR A 146 13.37 -0.93 17.53
CA THR A 146 12.23 -0.04 17.75
C THR A 146 12.15 1.04 16.67
N ARG A 147 13.30 1.65 16.30
CA ARG A 147 13.39 2.55 15.14
C ARG A 147 12.99 1.84 13.84
N LEU A 148 13.50 0.63 13.62
CA LEU A 148 13.13 -0.23 12.50
C LEU A 148 11.60 -0.36 12.39
N ALA A 149 10.95 -0.98 13.38
CA ALA A 149 9.54 -1.31 13.30
C ALA A 149 8.63 -0.07 13.16
N PHE A 150 8.98 1.06 13.79
CA PHE A 150 8.26 2.32 13.57
C PHE A 150 8.35 2.81 12.12
N GLU A 151 9.54 2.80 11.54
CA GLU A 151 9.77 3.27 10.17
C GLU A 151 9.15 2.29 9.15
N THR A 152 9.28 0.99 9.35
CA THR A 152 8.67 -0.06 8.51
C THR A 152 7.16 0.06 8.50
N ILE A 153 6.51 0.19 9.67
CA ILE A 153 5.05 0.35 9.76
C ILE A 153 4.62 1.64 9.06
N ALA A 154 5.27 2.77 9.33
CA ALA A 154 4.90 4.05 8.72
C ALA A 154 5.04 4.05 7.19
N LEU A 155 6.10 3.44 6.64
CA LEU A 155 6.33 3.36 5.20
C LEU A 155 5.38 2.37 4.52
N CYS A 156 5.28 1.14 5.02
CA CYS A 156 4.49 0.09 4.39
C CYS A 156 2.98 0.37 4.49
N THR A 157 2.51 0.90 5.62
CA THR A 157 1.07 1.05 5.89
C THR A 157 0.52 2.44 5.57
N PHE A 158 1.32 3.51 5.69
CA PHE A 158 0.88 4.90 5.46
C PHE A 158 1.69 5.65 4.37
N ASN A 159 2.64 4.99 3.71
CA ASN A 159 3.59 5.59 2.76
C ASN A 159 4.37 6.80 3.33
N TYR A 160 4.66 6.78 4.63
CA TYR A 160 5.21 7.91 5.36
C TYR A 160 6.56 7.58 5.99
N ARG A 161 7.58 8.41 5.76
CA ARG A 161 8.89 8.27 6.42
C ARG A 161 8.97 9.11 7.68
N LEU A 162 9.22 8.45 8.81
CA LEU A 162 9.51 9.10 10.09
C LEU A 162 10.99 9.53 10.17
N ASN A 163 11.85 8.93 9.35
CA ASN A 163 13.30 9.09 9.30
C ASN A 163 14.00 8.85 10.66
N THR A 164 13.55 7.85 11.43
CA THR A 164 14.02 7.57 12.80
C THR A 164 15.51 7.26 12.93
N PHE A 165 16.14 6.82 11.84
CA PHE A 165 17.59 6.57 11.77
C PHE A 165 18.43 7.84 11.54
N TYR A 166 17.81 8.97 11.20
CA TYR A 166 18.49 10.24 10.87
C TYR A 166 18.32 11.33 11.94
N THR A 167 17.67 11.01 13.08
CA THR A 167 17.51 11.93 14.21
C THR A 167 18.52 11.63 15.32
N GLU A 168 19.24 12.64 15.79
CA GLU A 168 20.03 12.55 17.02
C GLU A 168 19.12 12.29 18.23
N GLY A 169 19.53 11.39 19.13
CA GLY A 169 18.73 10.98 20.28
C GLY A 169 17.49 10.15 19.91
N GLU A 170 16.57 9.99 20.86
CA GLU A 170 15.29 9.31 20.67
C GLU A 170 14.28 10.25 19.98
N PRO A 171 13.61 9.85 18.87
CA PRO A 171 12.66 10.71 18.19
C PRO A 171 11.51 11.13 19.13
N PRO A 172 11.05 12.41 19.14
CA PRO A 172 10.06 12.88 20.10
C PRO A 172 8.75 12.06 20.15
N PHE A 173 8.29 11.54 19.02
CA PHE A 173 7.13 10.64 18.95
C PHE A 173 7.41 9.26 19.55
N VAL A 174 8.58 8.66 19.28
CA VAL A 174 9.00 7.37 19.84
C VAL A 174 9.07 7.47 21.37
N LYS A 175 9.68 8.57 21.86
CA LYS A 175 9.76 8.87 23.28
C LYS A 175 8.38 9.06 23.93
N ALA A 176 7.51 9.86 23.30
CA ALA A 176 6.15 10.08 23.78
C ALA A 176 5.34 8.77 23.84
N MET A 177 5.48 7.89 22.85
CA MET A 177 4.87 6.56 22.84
C MET A 177 5.38 5.69 24.00
N GLY A 178 6.70 5.59 24.19
CA GLY A 178 7.30 4.78 25.26
C GLY A 178 6.94 5.28 26.66
N ASP A 179 6.95 6.60 26.87
CA ASP A 179 6.51 7.24 28.12
C ASP A 179 5.00 7.02 28.37
N PHE A 180 4.16 7.17 27.33
CA PHE A 180 2.71 6.94 27.41
C PHE A 180 2.37 5.49 27.78
N LEU A 181 2.94 4.50 27.09
CA LEU A 181 2.66 3.08 27.35
C LEU A 181 3.13 2.66 28.74
N LYS A 182 4.28 3.19 29.20
CA LYS A 182 4.74 3.03 30.58
C LYS A 182 3.76 3.63 31.59
N GLU A 183 3.25 4.83 31.32
CA GLU A 183 2.28 5.49 32.21
C GLU A 183 0.90 4.80 32.15
N CYS A 184 0.42 4.29 31.01
CA CYS A 184 -0.77 3.41 30.95
C CYS A 184 -0.64 2.20 31.88
N PHE A 185 0.53 1.55 31.87
CA PHE A 185 0.82 0.43 32.76
C PHE A 185 0.78 0.86 34.24
N LEU A 186 1.46 1.96 34.60
CA LEU A 186 1.48 2.47 35.98
C LEU A 186 0.08 2.91 36.46
N ARG A 187 -0.66 3.68 35.64
CA ARG A 187 -2.03 4.15 35.89
C ARG A 187 -2.96 2.98 36.25
N SER A 188 -2.87 1.87 35.51
CA SER A 188 -3.69 0.67 35.76
C SER A 188 -3.52 0.03 37.15
N ARG A 189 -2.45 0.39 37.88
CA ARG A 189 -2.13 -0.08 39.24
C ARG A 189 -2.33 0.99 40.33
N ARG A 190 -2.76 2.22 39.99
CA ARG A 190 -3.08 3.29 40.96
C ARG A 190 -4.59 3.30 41.27
N THR A 191 -4.95 3.69 42.49
CA THR A 191 -6.36 3.99 42.83
C THR A 191 -6.77 5.35 42.26
N THR A 192 -8.08 5.57 42.05
CA THR A 192 -8.61 6.82 41.49
C THR A 192 -8.13 8.08 42.24
N ILE A 193 -8.00 8.00 43.57
CA ILE A 193 -7.52 9.11 44.41
C ILE A 193 -6.03 9.39 44.14
N VAL A 194 -5.19 8.35 44.11
CA VAL A 194 -3.75 8.50 43.83
C VAL A 194 -3.55 9.00 42.39
N GLN A 195 -4.34 8.53 41.43
CA GLN A 195 -4.29 9.02 40.05
C GLN A 195 -4.70 10.49 39.95
N ALA A 196 -5.76 10.92 40.64
CA ALA A 196 -6.20 12.33 40.64
C ALA A 196 -5.13 13.28 41.20
N LEU A 197 -4.40 12.86 42.24
CA LEU A 197 -3.30 13.62 42.85
C LEU A 197 -1.99 13.58 42.04
N SER A 198 -1.88 12.71 41.02
CA SER A 198 -0.67 12.53 40.21
C SER A 198 -0.54 13.61 39.11
N TYR A 199 -0.71 14.90 39.45
CA TYR A 199 -0.84 16.02 38.50
C TYR A 199 0.23 16.06 37.41
N GLY A 200 1.53 15.92 37.76
CA GLY A 200 2.62 15.94 36.78
C GLY A 200 2.59 14.75 35.81
N ALA A 201 2.21 13.57 36.29
CA ALA A 201 2.06 12.38 35.45
C ALA A 201 0.83 12.51 34.52
N ASN A 202 -0.30 13.03 35.03
CA ASN A 202 -1.48 13.34 34.20
C ASN A 202 -1.18 14.37 33.11
N ALA A 203 -0.42 15.44 33.43
CA ALA A 203 -0.05 16.47 32.48
C ALA A 203 0.87 15.94 31.38
N LYS A 204 1.88 15.13 31.75
CA LYS A 204 2.74 14.46 30.76
C LYS A 204 1.96 13.46 29.90
N TYR A 205 1.10 12.64 30.52
CA TYR A 205 0.23 11.69 29.81
C TYR A 205 -0.62 12.36 28.74
N ALA A 206 -1.22 13.52 29.05
CA ALA A 206 -1.95 14.32 28.07
C ALA A 206 -1.03 14.85 26.94
N ALA A 207 0.11 15.45 27.29
CA ALA A 207 1.06 15.97 26.31
C ALA A 207 1.62 14.89 25.37
N ASP A 208 1.86 13.67 25.87
CA ASP A 208 2.28 12.53 25.05
C ASP A 208 1.16 12.10 24.08
N MET A 209 -0.10 12.05 24.54
CA MET A 209 -1.27 11.83 23.67
C MET A 209 -1.43 12.92 22.60
N ASP A 210 -1.16 14.19 22.93
CA ASP A 210 -1.21 15.29 21.97
C ASP A 210 -0.11 15.16 20.90
N ILE A 211 1.13 14.80 21.27
CA ILE A 211 2.22 14.54 20.31
C ILE A 211 1.82 13.46 19.30
N MET A 212 1.24 12.36 19.78
CA MET A 212 0.83 11.23 18.95
C MET A 212 -0.38 11.57 18.05
N ASN A 213 -1.41 12.23 18.60
CA ASN A 213 -2.55 12.73 17.82
C ASN A 213 -2.10 13.70 16.72
N ASN A 214 -1.16 14.59 17.01
CA ASN A 214 -0.63 15.55 16.03
C ASN A 214 0.13 14.86 14.90
N LEU A 215 0.88 13.77 15.15
CA LEU A 215 1.47 12.97 14.08
C LEU A 215 0.40 12.30 13.22
N ALA A 216 -0.61 11.66 13.83
CA ALA A 216 -1.69 11.01 13.08
C ALA A 216 -2.48 12.03 12.23
N ASN A 217 -2.85 13.17 12.80
CA ASN A 217 -3.48 14.29 12.08
C ASN A 217 -2.60 14.75 10.89
N LYS A 218 -1.28 14.88 11.08
CA LYS A 218 -0.34 15.28 10.02
C LYS A 218 -0.33 14.30 8.86
N ILE A 219 -0.22 13.00 9.13
CA ILE A 219 -0.14 11.95 8.09
C ILE A 219 -1.48 11.84 7.33
N VAL A 220 -2.63 11.89 8.03
CA VAL A 220 -3.96 11.91 7.39
C VAL A 220 -4.13 13.15 6.51
N LYS A 221 -3.70 14.32 6.98
CA LYS A 221 -3.77 15.56 6.19
C LYS A 221 -2.89 15.48 4.96
N ASP A 222 -1.64 15.04 5.10
CA ASP A 222 -0.68 14.90 4.00
C ASP A 222 -1.21 13.98 2.89
N ARG A 223 -1.81 12.84 3.25
CA ARG A 223 -2.48 11.95 2.26
C ARG A 223 -3.69 12.59 1.58
N LYS A 224 -4.43 13.46 2.26
CA LYS A 224 -5.59 14.18 1.69
C LYS A 224 -5.17 15.33 0.78
N ASP A 225 -4.10 16.05 1.14
CA ASP A 225 -3.50 17.11 0.32
C ASP A 225 -2.78 16.51 -0.91
N HIS A 226 -2.15 15.34 -0.74
CA HIS A 226 -1.39 14.60 -1.74
C HIS A 226 -1.94 13.17 -1.95
N PRO A 227 -3.07 13.01 -2.67
CA PRO A 227 -3.62 11.69 -3.00
C PRO A 227 -2.61 10.81 -3.73
N SER A 228 -2.67 9.51 -3.46
CA SER A 228 -1.80 8.49 -4.05
C SER A 228 -2.61 7.23 -4.31
N ASP A 229 -2.34 6.52 -5.40
CA ASP A 229 -3.03 5.28 -5.77
C ASP A 229 -2.41 4.02 -5.12
N LYS A 230 -1.45 4.18 -4.19
CA LYS A 230 -0.83 3.05 -3.46
C LYS A 230 -1.90 2.25 -2.71
N LYS A 231 -1.94 0.94 -2.89
CA LYS A 231 -2.88 0.02 -2.21
C LYS A 231 -2.45 -0.25 -0.76
N ASP A 232 -2.28 0.81 0.04
CA ASP A 232 -1.84 0.74 1.42
C ASP A 232 -3.00 0.85 2.44
N LEU A 233 -2.66 0.66 3.71
CA LEU A 233 -3.60 0.62 4.82
C LEU A 233 -4.29 1.97 5.05
N LEU A 234 -3.61 3.09 4.81
CA LEU A 234 -4.22 4.41 4.91
C LEU A 234 -5.27 4.66 3.82
N ASN A 235 -5.03 4.20 2.60
CA ASN A 235 -6.04 4.22 1.55
C ASN A 235 -7.19 3.25 1.84
N ALA A 236 -6.93 2.06 2.39
CA ALA A 236 -7.99 1.16 2.86
C ALA A 236 -8.86 1.85 3.94
N MET A 237 -8.26 2.57 4.88
CA MET A 237 -8.97 3.33 5.92
C MET A 237 -9.80 4.51 5.38
N LEU A 238 -9.29 5.26 4.40
CA LEU A 238 -9.96 6.45 3.83
C LEU A 238 -11.05 6.09 2.80
N LEU A 239 -10.74 5.16 1.89
CA LEU A 239 -11.54 4.86 0.70
C LEU A 239 -12.40 3.60 0.88
N GLY A 240 -11.94 2.64 1.69
CA GLY A 240 -12.62 1.36 1.90
C GLY A 240 -14.00 1.50 2.53
N ARG A 241 -14.87 0.54 2.21
CA ARG A 241 -16.22 0.40 2.77
C ARG A 241 -16.40 -1.04 3.23
N ASP A 242 -17.04 -1.22 4.37
CA ASP A 242 -17.35 -2.54 4.92
C ASP A 242 -18.38 -3.26 4.02
N PRO A 243 -18.05 -4.44 3.44
CA PRO A 243 -18.97 -5.18 2.59
C PRO A 243 -20.29 -5.60 3.26
N GLN A 244 -20.35 -5.66 4.61
CA GLN A 244 -21.58 -6.02 5.33
C GLN A 244 -22.53 -4.85 5.58
N THR A 245 -22.01 -3.62 5.68
CA THR A 245 -22.81 -2.44 6.11
C THR A 245 -22.77 -1.26 5.13
N GLY A 246 -21.87 -1.28 4.15
CA GLY A 246 -21.59 -0.16 3.24
C GLY A 246 -20.89 1.03 3.91
N GLN A 247 -20.57 0.96 5.20
CA GLN A 247 -20.00 2.07 5.97
C GLN A 247 -18.50 2.21 5.74
N GLY A 248 -18.00 3.45 5.69
CA GLY A 248 -16.57 3.76 5.79
C GLY A 248 -16.19 4.12 7.23
N LEU A 249 -14.89 4.21 7.52
CA LEU A 249 -14.40 4.64 8.83
C LEU A 249 -14.56 6.16 9.02
N SER A 250 -14.87 6.59 10.24
CA SER A 250 -14.85 8.00 10.62
C SER A 250 -13.41 8.51 10.76
N GLU A 251 -13.17 9.80 10.58
CA GLU A 251 -11.81 10.37 10.74
C GLU A 251 -11.21 10.16 12.14
N GLU A 252 -12.06 10.04 13.16
CA GLU A 252 -11.65 9.65 14.50
C GLU A 252 -11.17 8.19 14.55
N ASN A 253 -11.97 7.25 14.01
CA ASN A 253 -11.58 5.84 14.01
C ASN A 253 -10.35 5.60 13.10
N ILE A 254 -10.22 6.29 11.96
CA ILE A 254 -9.01 6.21 11.11
C ILE A 254 -7.74 6.55 11.91
N LYS A 255 -7.75 7.65 12.68
CA LYS A 255 -6.62 8.03 13.54
C LYS A 255 -6.39 7.02 14.66
N ALA A 256 -7.46 6.52 15.26
CA ALA A 256 -7.40 5.46 16.27
C ALA A 256 -6.78 4.16 15.73
N GLN A 257 -7.10 3.76 14.49
CA GLN A 257 -6.47 2.62 13.83
C GLN A 257 -4.98 2.90 13.50
N MET A 258 -4.65 4.06 12.92
CA MET A 258 -3.24 4.43 12.64
C MET A 258 -2.36 4.37 13.88
N LEU A 259 -2.83 4.97 14.98
CA LEU A 259 -2.15 4.93 16.27
C LEU A 259 -2.16 3.51 16.86
N THR A 260 -3.22 2.72 16.65
CA THR A 260 -3.26 1.31 17.05
C THR A 260 -2.16 0.49 16.35
N PHE A 261 -1.95 0.66 15.04
CA PHE A 261 -0.90 -0.07 14.32
C PHE A 261 0.50 0.37 14.77
N LEU A 262 0.71 1.67 14.96
CA LEU A 262 1.97 2.19 15.52
C LEU A 262 2.23 1.64 16.93
N ILE A 263 1.24 1.62 17.84
CA ILE A 263 1.37 1.03 19.18
C ILE A 263 1.67 -0.47 19.09
N ALA A 264 0.80 -1.23 18.42
CA ALA A 264 0.76 -2.69 18.54
C ALA A 264 1.86 -3.39 17.76
N GLY A 265 2.38 -2.78 16.68
CA GLY A 265 3.42 -3.38 15.84
C GLY A 265 4.86 -3.06 16.26
N HIS A 266 5.13 -1.89 16.86
CA HIS A 266 6.53 -1.50 17.15
C HIS A 266 7.15 -2.31 18.30
N GLU A 267 6.57 -2.25 19.51
CA GLU A 267 7.19 -2.80 20.73
C GLU A 267 7.18 -4.33 20.76
N THR A 268 6.27 -4.95 20.01
CA THR A 268 6.14 -6.40 19.85
C THR A 268 7.19 -6.95 18.91
N THR A 269 7.33 -6.37 17.72
CA THR A 269 8.30 -6.80 16.70
C THR A 269 9.73 -6.47 17.13
N SER A 270 9.97 -5.30 17.73
CA SER A 270 11.28 -4.95 18.27
C SER A 270 11.67 -5.80 19.48
N GLY A 271 10.72 -6.12 20.36
CA GLY A 271 10.90 -7.06 21.45
C GLY A 271 11.26 -8.47 20.97
N MET A 272 10.52 -9.00 19.99
CA MET A 272 10.79 -10.30 19.36
C MET A 272 12.20 -10.36 18.76
N LEU A 273 12.59 -9.39 17.93
CA LEU A 273 13.91 -9.31 17.32
C LEU A 273 15.03 -9.21 18.38
N SER A 274 14.81 -8.43 19.44
CA SER A 274 15.74 -8.31 20.56
C SER A 274 15.92 -9.62 21.33
N PHE A 275 14.83 -10.35 21.59
CA PHE A 275 14.90 -11.68 22.21
C PHE A 275 15.57 -12.72 21.31
N VAL A 276 15.32 -12.69 20.00
CA VAL A 276 16.04 -13.55 19.03
C VAL A 276 17.54 -13.32 19.13
N MET A 277 18.00 -12.07 19.08
CA MET A 277 19.42 -11.76 19.23
C MET A 277 19.99 -12.23 20.59
N ALA A 278 19.26 -12.00 21.69
CA ALA A 278 19.71 -12.41 23.03
C ALA A 278 19.82 -13.93 23.20
N HIS A 279 18.91 -14.71 22.61
CA HIS A 279 19.02 -16.18 22.62
C HIS A 279 20.09 -16.68 21.66
N VAL A 280 20.12 -16.19 20.43
CA VAL A 280 21.05 -16.67 19.39
C VAL A 280 22.51 -16.40 19.78
N MET A 281 22.80 -15.25 20.37
CA MET A 281 24.17 -14.92 20.84
C MET A 281 24.60 -15.72 22.08
N LYS A 282 23.66 -16.35 22.79
CA LYS A 282 23.93 -17.23 23.94
C LYS A 282 24.09 -18.71 23.56
N ASN A 283 23.63 -19.11 22.36
CA ASN A 283 23.56 -20.51 21.91
C ASN A 283 24.35 -20.69 20.60
N PRO A 284 25.68 -20.96 20.66
CA PRO A 284 26.56 -20.94 19.49
C PRO A 284 26.18 -21.94 18.37
N GLU A 285 25.56 -23.05 18.72
CA GLU A 285 25.04 -24.04 17.76
C GLU A 285 23.81 -23.55 17.00
N VAL A 286 22.95 -22.74 17.63
CA VAL A 286 21.86 -22.01 16.95
C VAL A 286 22.47 -20.94 16.03
N TYR A 287 23.45 -20.17 16.52
CA TYR A 287 24.17 -19.16 15.73
C TYR A 287 24.78 -19.77 14.45
N ALA A 288 25.46 -20.90 14.58
CA ALA A 288 26.07 -21.62 13.47
C ALA A 288 25.03 -22.13 12.46
N LYS A 289 23.88 -22.66 12.92
CA LYS A 289 22.80 -23.10 12.03
C LYS A 289 22.15 -21.96 11.26
N ILE A 290 21.85 -20.82 11.90
CA ILE A 290 21.36 -19.61 11.22
C ILE A 290 22.35 -19.16 10.14
N ARG A 291 23.65 -19.16 10.46
CA ARG A 291 24.69 -18.77 9.49
C ARG A 291 24.80 -19.72 8.31
N ASN A 292 24.74 -21.03 8.56
CA ASN A 292 24.73 -22.03 7.49
C ASN A 292 23.49 -21.92 6.60
N GLU A 293 22.31 -21.63 7.17
CA GLU A 293 21.09 -21.39 6.39
C GLU A 293 21.19 -20.13 5.54
N VAL A 294 21.57 -18.99 6.13
CA VAL A 294 21.74 -17.71 5.40
C VAL A 294 22.76 -17.86 4.26
N ASP A 295 23.90 -18.49 4.52
CA ASP A 295 24.96 -18.68 3.54
C ASP A 295 24.59 -19.69 2.43
N SER A 296 23.65 -20.61 2.71
CA SER A 296 23.13 -21.57 1.72
C SER A 296 21.95 -21.04 0.90
N VAL A 297 21.09 -20.19 1.50
CA VAL A 297 19.84 -19.70 0.87
C VAL A 297 20.05 -18.38 0.13
N LEU A 298 20.78 -17.43 0.72
CA LEU A 298 21.07 -16.13 0.10
C LEU A 298 22.44 -16.13 -0.60
N GLY A 299 23.43 -16.78 0.02
CA GLY A 299 24.82 -16.71 -0.42
C GLY A 299 25.31 -15.26 -0.52
N GLY A 300 25.85 -14.88 -1.69
CA GLY A 300 26.32 -13.53 -1.98
C GLY A 300 25.25 -12.56 -2.51
N GLU A 301 24.01 -13.00 -2.72
CA GLU A 301 22.94 -12.17 -3.30
C GLU A 301 22.12 -11.46 -2.21
N PRO A 302 21.59 -10.25 -2.47
CA PRO A 302 20.57 -9.64 -1.60
C PRO A 302 19.36 -10.56 -1.43
N ILE A 303 18.71 -10.47 -0.27
CA ILE A 303 17.48 -11.23 0.01
C ILE A 303 16.36 -10.86 -0.97
N ARG A 304 15.60 -11.86 -1.40
CA ARG A 304 14.40 -11.72 -2.25
C ARG A 304 13.22 -12.44 -1.62
N PHE A 305 11.99 -12.10 -2.01
CA PHE A 305 10.79 -12.75 -1.47
C PHE A 305 10.83 -14.29 -1.59
N GLU A 306 11.33 -14.80 -2.72
CA GLU A 306 11.56 -16.23 -3.01
C GLU A 306 12.58 -16.94 -2.08
N HIS A 307 13.24 -16.22 -1.17
CA HIS A 307 14.12 -16.79 -0.16
C HIS A 307 13.39 -17.08 1.15
N LEU A 308 12.30 -16.35 1.45
CA LEU A 308 11.66 -16.37 2.78
C LEU A 308 11.11 -17.75 3.16
N SER A 309 10.52 -18.47 2.21
CA SER A 309 10.05 -19.85 2.37
C SER A 309 11.16 -20.86 2.73
N LYS A 310 12.42 -20.53 2.41
CA LYS A 310 13.60 -21.38 2.59
C LYS A 310 14.35 -21.09 3.90
N LEU A 311 13.95 -20.05 4.65
CA LEU A 311 14.52 -19.69 5.95
C LEU A 311 13.93 -20.52 7.09
N THR A 312 13.98 -21.85 6.93
CA THR A 312 13.32 -22.83 7.79
C THR A 312 13.81 -22.79 9.26
N TYR A 313 15.11 -22.61 9.47
CA TYR A 313 15.74 -22.57 10.78
C TYR A 313 15.57 -21.20 11.45
N ILE A 314 15.64 -20.10 10.70
CA ILE A 314 15.28 -18.77 11.22
C ILE A 314 13.79 -18.77 11.61
N ASN A 315 12.89 -19.34 10.80
CA ASN A 315 11.48 -19.49 11.14
C ASN A 315 11.27 -20.28 12.45
N ALA A 316 12.01 -21.39 12.64
CA ALA A 316 12.03 -22.14 13.89
C ALA A 316 12.59 -21.34 15.08
N VAL A 317 13.60 -20.50 14.86
CA VAL A 317 14.17 -19.57 15.85
C VAL A 317 13.16 -18.49 16.26
N LEU A 318 12.38 -17.94 15.32
CA LEU A 318 11.28 -17.02 15.63
C LEU A 318 10.18 -17.72 16.45
N ARG A 319 9.75 -18.92 16.02
CA ARG A 319 8.76 -19.75 16.73
C ARG A 319 9.19 -20.05 18.18
N GLU A 320 10.45 -20.44 18.39
CA GLU A 320 11.00 -20.74 19.72
C GLU A 320 11.25 -19.49 20.58
N SER A 321 11.67 -18.36 19.97
CA SER A 321 11.84 -17.10 20.70
C SER A 321 10.53 -16.58 21.25
N LEU A 322 9.45 -16.62 20.46
CA LEU A 322 8.11 -16.28 20.93
C LEU A 322 7.50 -17.32 21.89
N ARG A 323 7.99 -18.57 21.89
CA ARG A 323 7.59 -19.57 22.90
C ARG A 323 8.25 -19.30 24.24
N VAL A 324 9.58 -19.15 24.25
CA VAL A 324 10.39 -19.06 25.47
C VAL A 324 10.36 -17.63 26.07
N THR A 325 10.22 -16.60 25.23
CA THR A 325 10.20 -15.19 25.61
C THR A 325 9.23 -14.37 24.72
N PRO A 326 7.92 -14.60 24.79
CA PRO A 326 6.96 -13.76 24.09
C PRO A 326 6.97 -12.33 24.64
N SER A 327 7.01 -11.34 23.74
CA SER A 327 6.85 -9.92 24.12
C SER A 327 5.46 -9.61 24.68
N ILE A 328 4.43 -10.42 24.38
CA ILE A 328 3.13 -10.39 25.06
C ILE A 328 2.99 -11.68 25.90
N THR A 329 3.23 -11.59 27.20
CA THR A 329 3.17 -12.78 28.10
C THR A 329 1.77 -13.28 28.38
N GLN A 330 0.75 -12.42 28.21
CA GLN A 330 -0.61 -12.70 28.61
C GLN A 330 -1.63 -11.84 27.86
N PHE A 331 -2.87 -12.32 27.79
CA PHE A 331 -4.02 -11.55 27.37
C PHE A 331 -5.28 -11.94 28.17
N SER A 332 -6.35 -11.16 28.05
CA SER A 332 -7.53 -11.27 28.91
C SER A 332 -8.79 -11.68 28.13
N VAL A 333 -9.55 -12.62 28.72
CA VAL A 333 -10.90 -13.01 28.27
C VAL A 333 -11.90 -12.96 29.43
N THR A 334 -13.19 -13.08 29.15
CA THR A 334 -14.28 -13.18 30.12
C THR A 334 -15.40 -14.05 29.54
N PRO A 335 -16.10 -14.87 30.33
CA PRO A 335 -17.20 -15.68 29.81
C PRO A 335 -18.44 -14.83 29.52
N HIS A 336 -19.22 -15.24 28.52
CA HIS A 336 -20.51 -14.63 28.17
C HIS A 336 -21.58 -14.84 29.26
N GLN A 337 -21.42 -15.86 30.09
CA GLN A 337 -22.34 -16.30 31.15
C GLN A 337 -21.54 -16.88 32.34
N ASP A 338 -22.20 -17.56 33.28
CA ASP A 338 -21.50 -18.36 34.29
C ASP A 338 -21.07 -19.69 33.64
N GLU A 339 -19.77 -19.96 33.61
CA GLU A 339 -19.15 -21.10 32.92
C GLU A 339 -18.43 -22.03 33.90
N ILE A 340 -18.37 -23.33 33.59
CA ILE A 340 -17.62 -24.30 34.38
C ILE A 340 -16.51 -24.91 33.52
N ILE A 341 -15.27 -24.85 34.01
CA ILE A 341 -14.07 -25.35 33.31
C ILE A 341 -13.28 -26.36 34.15
N GLY A 342 -12.28 -26.98 33.54
CA GLY A 342 -11.36 -27.93 34.17
C GLY A 342 -12.06 -29.24 34.48
N ASP A 343 -12.70 -29.86 33.49
CA ASP A 343 -13.46 -31.13 33.65
C ASP A 343 -14.63 -31.00 34.65
N GLY A 344 -15.32 -29.85 34.63
CA GLY A 344 -16.47 -29.58 35.52
C GLY A 344 -16.09 -29.15 36.94
N LYS A 345 -14.81 -28.86 37.22
CA LYS A 345 -14.32 -28.52 38.57
C LYS A 345 -14.57 -27.08 38.97
N TYR A 346 -14.26 -26.11 38.12
CA TYR A 346 -14.12 -24.70 38.52
C TYR A 346 -15.20 -23.80 37.91
N LEU A 347 -15.96 -23.10 38.75
CA LEU A 347 -16.93 -22.09 38.32
C LEU A 347 -16.24 -20.75 38.06
N ILE A 348 -16.43 -20.19 36.87
CA ILE A 348 -16.05 -18.82 36.52
C ILE A 348 -17.34 -18.04 36.23
N LYS A 349 -17.60 -17.00 37.03
CA LYS A 349 -18.82 -16.19 36.89
C LYS A 349 -18.73 -15.21 35.72
N LYS A 350 -19.88 -14.86 35.13
CA LYS A 350 -19.99 -13.81 34.11
C LYS A 350 -19.28 -12.52 34.54
N GLY A 351 -18.43 -12.00 33.67
CA GLY A 351 -17.65 -10.77 33.92
C GLY A 351 -16.38 -10.97 34.77
N THR A 352 -16.08 -12.20 35.23
CA THR A 352 -14.77 -12.51 35.81
C THR A 352 -13.71 -12.43 34.73
N THR A 353 -12.68 -11.59 34.94
CA THR A 353 -11.51 -11.59 34.05
C THR A 353 -10.73 -12.89 34.21
N VAL A 354 -10.50 -13.59 33.09
CA VAL A 354 -9.55 -14.69 32.99
C VAL A 354 -8.31 -14.18 32.24
N ILE A 355 -7.16 -14.19 32.90
CA ILE A 355 -5.85 -13.91 32.31
C ILE A 355 -5.29 -15.22 31.77
N VAL A 356 -5.09 -15.28 30.47
CA VAL A 356 -4.46 -16.40 29.77
C VAL A 356 -2.96 -16.14 29.74
N LEU A 357 -2.18 -16.88 30.53
CA LEU A 357 -0.73 -16.71 30.66
C LEU A 357 0.00 -17.39 29.50
N ALA A 358 -0.14 -16.82 28.30
CA ALA A 358 0.43 -17.34 27.04
C ALA A 358 1.92 -17.72 27.13
N GLY A 359 2.72 -16.98 27.91
CA GLY A 359 4.12 -17.31 28.15
C GLY A 359 4.35 -18.54 29.04
N ASP A 360 3.49 -18.79 30.03
CA ASP A 360 3.56 -19.99 30.86
C ASP A 360 2.97 -21.20 30.11
N ILE A 361 1.92 -21.00 29.30
CA ILE A 361 1.34 -22.01 28.40
C ILE A 361 2.38 -22.48 27.36
N GLY A 362 3.15 -21.54 26.79
CA GLY A 362 4.28 -21.84 25.91
C GLY A 362 5.42 -22.63 26.59
N ARG A 363 5.40 -22.77 27.92
CA ARG A 363 6.37 -23.55 28.70
C ARG A 363 5.69 -24.61 29.59
N ASP A 364 4.45 -24.99 29.28
CA ASP A 364 3.71 -26.06 29.97
C ASP A 364 4.45 -27.40 29.80
N PRO A 365 5.01 -27.98 30.89
CA PRO A 365 5.83 -29.19 30.79
C PRO A 365 5.02 -30.43 30.41
N THR A 366 3.67 -30.39 30.50
CA THR A 366 2.82 -31.50 30.05
C THR A 366 2.76 -31.63 28.52
N VAL A 367 3.15 -30.57 27.81
CA VAL A 367 3.19 -30.51 26.34
C VAL A 367 4.61 -30.33 25.81
N TRP A 368 5.40 -29.48 26.47
CA TRP A 368 6.75 -29.10 26.02
C TRP A 368 7.88 -29.89 26.69
N GLY A 369 7.55 -30.80 27.63
CA GLY A 369 8.49 -31.66 28.34
C GLY A 369 9.23 -30.97 29.50
N GLU A 370 10.14 -31.71 30.16
CA GLU A 370 10.94 -31.17 31.27
C GLU A 370 11.86 -30.02 30.83
N ASP A 371 12.32 -30.04 29.58
CA ASP A 371 13.17 -29.00 28.98
C ASP A 371 12.40 -27.77 28.46
N ALA A 372 11.12 -27.61 28.82
CA ALA A 372 10.26 -26.52 28.35
C ALA A 372 10.79 -25.10 28.60
N ASN A 373 11.75 -24.92 29.52
CA ASN A 373 12.39 -23.62 29.78
C ASN A 373 13.67 -23.40 28.94
N GLU A 374 14.13 -24.40 28.20
CA GLU A 374 15.29 -24.33 27.32
C GLU A 374 14.91 -23.91 25.89
N PHE A 375 15.73 -23.04 25.32
CA PHE A 375 15.59 -22.52 23.95
C PHE A 375 16.21 -23.51 22.97
N LYS A 376 15.36 -24.27 22.26
CA LYS A 376 15.74 -25.33 21.32
C LYS A 376 14.93 -25.21 20.03
N PRO A 377 15.34 -24.38 19.05
CA PRO A 377 14.62 -24.18 17.78
C PRO A 377 14.34 -25.48 17.03
N ASP A 378 15.19 -26.49 17.18
CA ASP A 378 15.01 -27.83 16.61
C ASP A 378 13.71 -28.56 17.05
N ARG A 379 12.99 -28.06 18.08
CA ARG A 379 11.63 -28.51 18.43
C ARG A 379 10.53 -27.97 17.50
N MET A 380 10.85 -26.99 16.66
CA MET A 380 9.92 -26.28 15.76
C MET A 380 10.03 -26.73 14.29
N LEU A 381 10.79 -27.81 14.04
CA LEU A 381 11.11 -28.37 12.71
C LEU A 381 10.50 -29.77 12.53
N ASP A 382 10.63 -30.34 11.33
CA ASP A 382 10.36 -31.74 11.01
C ASP A 382 8.94 -32.24 11.37
N GLY A 383 7.94 -31.35 11.31
CA GLY A 383 6.56 -31.68 11.70
C GLY A 383 6.30 -31.66 13.22
N LYS A 384 7.28 -31.28 14.05
CA LYS A 384 7.15 -31.27 15.53
C LYS A 384 6.31 -30.10 16.03
N PHE A 385 6.42 -28.91 15.42
CA PHE A 385 5.50 -27.80 15.69
C PHE A 385 4.09 -28.18 15.25
N GLU A 386 4.01 -28.91 14.13
CA GLU A 386 2.78 -29.36 13.52
C GLU A 386 2.11 -30.49 14.32
N ALA A 387 2.85 -31.21 15.18
CA ALA A 387 2.36 -32.24 16.09
C ALA A 387 2.06 -31.75 17.51
N LEU A 388 2.23 -30.46 17.82
CA LEU A 388 1.78 -29.86 19.09
C LEU A 388 0.25 -30.01 19.26
N PRO A 389 -0.32 -29.83 20.46
CA PRO A 389 -1.77 -29.77 20.66
C PRO A 389 -2.35 -28.35 20.46
N PRO A 390 -3.68 -28.22 20.24
CA PRO A 390 -4.32 -26.93 20.02
C PRO A 390 -4.04 -25.92 21.13
N LYS A 391 -3.80 -24.67 20.77
CA LYS A 391 -3.54 -23.56 21.70
C LYS A 391 -2.28 -23.73 22.59
N ALA A 392 -1.34 -24.61 22.21
CA ALA A 392 -0.04 -24.75 22.88
C ALA A 392 0.93 -23.57 22.64
N TRP A 393 0.73 -22.81 21.56
CA TRP A 393 1.56 -21.68 21.16
C TRP A 393 0.64 -20.50 20.81
N LEU A 394 0.69 -19.43 21.61
CA LEU A 394 -0.28 -18.32 21.60
C LEU A 394 0.30 -16.88 21.56
N PRO A 395 1.49 -16.61 20.99
CA PRO A 395 2.08 -15.27 21.07
C PRO A 395 1.30 -14.19 20.28
N PHE A 396 0.45 -14.61 19.35
CA PHE A 396 -0.40 -13.74 18.52
C PHE A 396 -1.88 -13.67 18.99
N GLY A 397 -2.20 -14.20 20.18
CA GLY A 397 -3.57 -14.21 20.70
C GLY A 397 -4.39 -15.40 20.21
N ASN A 398 -5.66 -15.17 19.87
CA ASN A 398 -6.63 -16.22 19.55
C ASN A 398 -7.80 -15.73 18.71
N GLY A 399 -8.18 -16.49 17.67
CA GLY A 399 -9.48 -16.40 17.00
C GLY A 399 -9.73 -15.06 16.29
N ALA A 400 -10.99 -14.62 16.28
CA ALA A 400 -11.38 -13.36 15.65
C ALA A 400 -10.72 -12.11 16.30
N ARG A 401 -10.14 -12.23 17.49
CA ARG A 401 -9.34 -11.16 18.14
C ARG A 401 -7.83 -11.44 18.16
N ALA A 402 -7.33 -12.34 17.31
CA ALA A 402 -5.90 -12.57 17.08
C ALA A 402 -5.20 -11.34 16.44
N CYS A 403 -3.87 -11.41 16.35
CA CYS A 403 -3.05 -10.36 15.77
C CYS A 403 -3.18 -10.31 14.24
N ILE A 404 -4.01 -9.40 13.73
CA ILE A 404 -4.10 -9.02 12.32
C ILE A 404 -2.71 -8.74 11.68
N GLY A 405 -1.77 -8.17 12.45
CA GLY A 405 -0.42 -7.88 12.01
C GLY A 405 0.56 -9.07 11.98
N ARG A 406 0.13 -10.31 12.31
CA ARG A 406 1.01 -11.48 12.37
C ARG A 406 1.83 -11.67 11.07
N PRO A 407 1.26 -11.68 9.86
CA PRO A 407 2.04 -11.89 8.64
C PRO A 407 3.04 -10.76 8.36
N PHE A 408 2.68 -9.51 8.71
CA PHE A 408 3.56 -8.35 8.57
C PHE A 408 4.80 -8.47 9.45
N ALA A 409 4.60 -8.70 10.76
CA ALA A 409 5.70 -8.84 11.72
C ALA A 409 6.57 -10.08 11.43
N TRP A 410 5.98 -11.14 10.88
CA TRP A 410 6.72 -12.35 10.48
C TRP A 410 7.63 -12.08 9.28
N GLN A 411 7.11 -11.43 8.23
CA GLN A 411 7.89 -11.07 7.05
C GLN A 411 9.01 -10.09 7.42
N GLU A 412 8.70 -9.02 8.17
CA GLU A 412 9.72 -8.06 8.64
C GLU A 412 10.83 -8.77 9.43
N ALA A 413 10.48 -9.71 10.32
CA ALA A 413 11.46 -10.41 11.14
C ALA A 413 12.32 -11.40 10.36
N LEU A 414 11.75 -12.14 9.40
CA LEU A 414 12.51 -13.02 8.51
C LEU A 414 13.50 -12.22 7.65
N ILE A 415 13.06 -11.11 7.05
CA ILE A 415 13.95 -10.22 6.29
C ILE A 415 15.03 -9.66 7.21
N ALA A 416 14.68 -9.13 8.39
CA ALA A 416 15.62 -8.50 9.30
C ALA A 416 16.72 -9.46 9.76
N ILE A 417 16.36 -10.63 10.29
CA ILE A 417 17.34 -11.59 10.82
C ILE A 417 18.23 -12.14 9.71
N ALA A 418 17.69 -12.59 8.57
CA ALA A 418 18.53 -13.10 7.48
C ALA A 418 19.47 -12.02 6.93
N THR A 419 18.98 -10.79 6.76
CA THR A 419 19.76 -9.66 6.24
C THR A 419 20.92 -9.27 7.17
N VAL A 420 20.68 -9.19 8.48
CA VAL A 420 21.77 -8.82 9.43
C VAL A 420 22.77 -9.96 9.62
N PHE A 421 22.36 -11.23 9.62
CA PHE A 421 23.30 -12.37 9.68
C PHE A 421 24.08 -12.60 8.37
N GLN A 422 23.57 -12.14 7.23
CA GLN A 422 24.34 -12.10 5.97
C GLN A 422 25.46 -11.04 6.02
N LYS A 423 25.32 -10.02 6.86
CA LYS A 423 26.22 -8.87 6.94
C LYS A 423 27.21 -8.93 8.10
N PHE A 424 26.78 -9.42 9.25
CA PHE A 424 27.52 -9.28 10.50
C PHE A 424 27.83 -10.62 11.17
N ASP A 425 29.03 -10.71 11.72
CA ASP A 425 29.31 -11.49 12.93
C ASP A 425 28.91 -10.62 14.15
N PHE A 426 28.45 -11.23 15.24
CA PHE A 426 28.00 -10.49 16.44
C PHE A 426 28.83 -10.86 17.66
N LYS A 427 29.26 -9.85 18.43
CA LYS A 427 29.94 -10.05 19.71
C LYS A 427 29.15 -9.36 20.83
N PRO A 428 28.81 -10.02 21.95
CA PRO A 428 28.18 -9.33 23.08
C PRO A 428 29.15 -8.28 23.68
N SER A 429 28.61 -7.18 24.18
CA SER A 429 29.41 -6.18 24.91
C SER A 429 29.91 -6.74 26.26
N ASP A 430 29.05 -7.49 26.94
CA ASP A 430 29.36 -8.26 28.15
C ASP A 430 29.17 -9.76 27.89
N GLU A 431 30.27 -10.51 27.88
CA GLU A 431 30.27 -11.97 27.72
C GLU A 431 29.66 -12.71 28.94
N ALA A 432 29.49 -12.03 30.08
CA ALA A 432 28.79 -12.55 31.26
C ALA A 432 27.29 -12.19 31.29
N TYR A 433 26.76 -11.51 30.27
CA TYR A 433 25.36 -11.07 30.26
C TYR A 433 24.38 -12.26 30.41
N THR A 434 23.52 -12.17 31.42
CA THR A 434 22.41 -13.10 31.60
C THR A 434 21.09 -12.36 31.32
N LEU A 435 20.21 -12.98 30.54
CA LEU A 435 18.97 -12.36 30.07
C LEU A 435 18.11 -11.88 31.25
N GLN A 436 18.10 -10.56 31.44
CA GLN A 436 17.19 -9.86 32.32
C GLN A 436 15.96 -9.38 31.53
N LEU A 437 14.83 -9.23 32.21
CA LEU A 437 13.56 -8.83 31.59
C LEU A 437 13.15 -7.43 32.07
N LYS A 438 12.67 -6.61 31.15
CA LYS A 438 12.06 -5.30 31.40
C LYS A 438 10.62 -5.33 30.90
N GLN A 439 9.65 -4.99 31.75
CA GLN A 439 8.24 -4.97 31.38
C GLN A 439 7.69 -3.54 31.28
N THR A 440 6.84 -3.32 30.29
CA THR A 440 6.10 -2.08 30.01
C THR A 440 4.67 -2.48 29.68
N LEU A 441 4.18 -2.21 28.46
CA LEU A 441 3.04 -2.97 27.92
C LEU A 441 3.51 -4.36 27.44
N THR A 442 4.72 -4.43 26.88
CA THR A 442 5.37 -5.68 26.43
C THR A 442 6.57 -6.07 27.32
N LEU A 443 7.13 -7.25 27.08
CA LEU A 443 8.48 -7.65 27.51
C LEU A 443 9.53 -7.40 26.42
N LYS A 444 10.72 -7.02 26.88
CA LYS A 444 11.96 -6.95 26.10
C LYS A 444 13.20 -7.29 26.97
N PRO A 445 14.33 -7.68 26.37
CA PRO A 445 15.59 -7.78 27.09
C PRO A 445 15.91 -6.49 27.83
N LYS A 446 16.33 -6.61 29.09
CA LYS A 446 16.82 -5.48 29.88
C LYS A 446 18.33 -5.36 29.68
N ASP A 447 18.77 -4.18 29.26
CA ASP A 447 20.17 -3.75 29.22
C ASP A 447 21.08 -4.76 28.48
N PHE A 448 20.56 -5.36 27.40
CA PHE A 448 21.26 -6.25 26.47
C PHE A 448 21.87 -5.44 25.32
N THR A 449 23.14 -5.65 25.03
CA THR A 449 23.90 -4.89 24.02
C THR A 449 24.94 -5.75 23.29
N PHE A 450 25.32 -5.34 22.08
CA PHE A 450 26.34 -6.02 21.28
C PHE A 450 27.11 -5.10 20.32
N HIS A 451 28.19 -5.61 19.76
CA HIS A 451 28.86 -5.09 18.58
C HIS A 451 28.51 -5.91 17.34
N ALA A 452 28.32 -5.23 16.21
CA ALA A 452 28.03 -5.83 14.91
C ALA A 452 29.26 -5.66 13.99
N ILE A 453 29.89 -6.77 13.61
CA ILE A 453 31.20 -6.81 12.97
C ILE A 453 31.00 -7.24 11.50
N PRO A 454 31.25 -6.40 10.49
CA PRO A 454 31.09 -6.75 9.08
C PRO A 454 31.88 -8.01 8.69
N ARG A 455 31.19 -9.01 8.13
CA ARG A 455 31.80 -10.26 7.66
C ARG A 455 32.74 -9.98 6.48
N LYS A 456 33.86 -10.69 6.43
CA LYS A 456 34.76 -10.67 5.27
C LYS A 456 34.03 -11.20 4.03
N GLY A 457 33.95 -10.38 2.98
CA GLY A 457 33.26 -10.75 1.75
C GLY A 457 31.73 -10.69 1.82
N ALA A 458 31.15 -10.02 2.83
CA ALA A 458 29.73 -9.68 2.80
C ALA A 458 29.37 -8.89 1.53
N PRO A 459 28.16 -9.06 0.97
CA PRO A 459 27.71 -8.21 -0.15
C PRO A 459 27.63 -6.75 0.32
N SER A 460 28.00 -5.77 -0.51
CA SER A 460 27.78 -4.36 -0.18
C SER A 460 26.35 -3.96 -0.50
N PHE A 461 25.66 -3.26 0.40
CA PHE A 461 24.35 -2.68 0.12
C PHE A 461 24.49 -1.26 -0.41
N SER A 462 24.58 -1.14 -1.74
CA SER A 462 24.07 0.07 -2.40
C SER A 462 22.58 0.18 -2.10
N VAL A 463 22.12 1.33 -1.59
CA VAL A 463 20.69 1.63 -1.45
C VAL A 463 20.00 1.32 -2.78
N ALA A 464 19.02 0.42 -2.76
CA ALA A 464 18.29 0.05 -3.96
C ALA A 464 17.61 1.31 -4.52
N ALA A 465 17.96 1.70 -5.75
CA ALA A 465 17.21 2.71 -6.47
C ALA A 465 15.79 2.16 -6.67
N ALA A 466 14.81 2.74 -5.97
CA ALA A 466 13.47 2.20 -5.82
C ALA A 466 12.90 1.80 -7.19
N SER A 467 12.70 0.49 -7.40
CA SER A 467 12.35 -0.02 -8.72
C SER A 467 10.88 0.29 -8.99
N THR A 468 10.62 1.35 -9.75
CA THR A 468 9.28 1.71 -10.23
C THR A 468 8.79 0.79 -11.34
N LYS A 469 8.89 -0.52 -11.13
CA LYS A 469 8.08 -1.53 -11.81
C LYS A 469 6.71 -1.59 -11.16
N ALA A 470 5.89 -0.59 -11.44
CA ALA A 470 4.46 -0.67 -11.17
C ALA A 470 3.87 -1.80 -12.03
N SER A 471 3.57 -2.95 -11.42
CA SER A 471 2.76 -4.02 -12.01
C SER A 471 1.27 -3.60 -12.00
N ASN A 472 0.98 -2.48 -12.64
CA ASN A 472 -0.36 -1.92 -12.78
C ASN A 472 -1.07 -2.58 -13.98
N GLU A 473 -1.58 -3.79 -13.77
CA GLU A 473 -2.77 -4.21 -14.53
C GLU A 473 -4.01 -3.64 -13.82
N PRO A 474 -4.83 -2.81 -14.51
CA PRO A 474 -5.98 -2.17 -13.89
C PRO A 474 -7.18 -3.12 -13.85
N VAL A 475 -7.29 -3.89 -12.77
CA VAL A 475 -8.56 -4.54 -12.40
C VAL A 475 -9.62 -3.45 -12.24
N THR A 476 -10.47 -3.31 -13.25
CA THR A 476 -11.46 -2.24 -13.36
C THR A 476 -12.84 -2.85 -13.23
N GLU A 477 -13.51 -2.64 -12.10
CA GLU A 477 -14.89 -3.07 -11.93
C GLU A 477 -15.81 -2.32 -12.90
N LYS A 478 -16.38 -3.02 -13.89
CA LYS A 478 -17.61 -2.57 -14.57
C LYS A 478 -18.60 -3.72 -14.68
N THR A 479 -19.84 -3.42 -14.29
CA THR A 479 -20.95 -4.37 -14.14
C THR A 479 -21.33 -4.98 -15.49
N VAL A 480 -21.30 -6.31 -15.61
CA VAL A 480 -21.72 -6.99 -16.85
C VAL A 480 -23.24 -6.99 -16.96
N ALA A 481 -23.77 -6.05 -17.74
CA ALA A 481 -25.15 -6.13 -18.22
C ALA A 481 -25.30 -7.34 -19.16
N GLY A 482 -26.33 -8.16 -18.95
CA GLY A 482 -26.43 -9.47 -19.59
C GLY A 482 -26.63 -9.44 -21.10
N GLY A 483 -25.81 -10.22 -21.82
CA GLY A 483 -26.08 -10.67 -23.18
C GLY A 483 -26.34 -12.18 -23.19
N GLU A 484 -27.40 -12.62 -23.87
CA GLU A 484 -27.77 -14.03 -23.94
C GLU A 484 -26.70 -14.85 -24.66
N SER A 485 -26.21 -15.90 -24.00
CA SER A 485 -25.17 -16.79 -24.53
C SER A 485 -25.40 -18.23 -24.11
N ASN A 486 -25.27 -19.16 -25.08
CA ASN A 486 -25.56 -20.59 -24.96
C ASN A 486 -24.48 -21.40 -24.20
N GLY A 487 -23.71 -20.75 -23.31
CA GLY A 487 -22.74 -21.43 -22.45
C GLY A 487 -23.43 -22.16 -21.28
N ILE A 488 -22.84 -23.27 -20.84
CA ILE A 488 -23.32 -24.01 -19.66
C ILE A 488 -23.13 -23.12 -18.41
N PRO A 489 -24.12 -23.00 -17.50
CA PRO A 489 -23.95 -22.23 -16.27
C PRO A 489 -22.76 -22.75 -15.46
N LEU A 490 -21.90 -21.87 -14.96
CA LEU A 490 -20.86 -22.20 -13.99
C LEU A 490 -21.05 -21.28 -12.79
N TYR A 491 -21.02 -21.83 -11.58
CA TYR A 491 -21.23 -21.06 -10.36
C TYR A 491 -19.94 -21.04 -9.55
N VAL A 492 -19.39 -19.86 -9.28
CA VAL A 492 -18.14 -19.69 -8.53
C VAL A 492 -18.45 -18.96 -7.23
N PHE A 493 -18.40 -19.67 -6.10
CA PHE A 493 -18.71 -19.10 -4.79
C PHE A 493 -17.47 -18.98 -3.91
N TYR A 494 -17.28 -17.83 -3.25
CA TYR A 494 -16.06 -17.61 -2.47
C TYR A 494 -16.28 -17.27 -0.99
N GLY A 495 -15.31 -17.68 -0.18
CA GLY A 495 -15.14 -17.30 1.22
C GLY A 495 -13.78 -16.63 1.41
N SER A 496 -13.75 -15.32 1.69
CA SER A 496 -12.53 -14.50 1.65
C SER A 496 -12.55 -13.40 2.72
N ASN A 497 -11.57 -13.41 3.63
CA ASN A 497 -11.28 -12.29 4.54
C ASN A 497 -10.06 -11.46 4.09
N THR A 498 -9.21 -12.01 3.23
CA THR A 498 -7.90 -11.47 2.84
C THR A 498 -7.79 -11.11 1.35
N GLY A 499 -8.89 -11.21 0.59
CA GLY A 499 -8.95 -10.95 -0.85
C GLY A 499 -8.45 -12.10 -1.75
N SER A 500 -7.62 -13.02 -1.26
CA SER A 500 -6.98 -14.04 -2.12
C SER A 500 -7.97 -15.01 -2.77
N CYS A 501 -8.91 -15.58 -2.01
CA CYS A 501 -9.93 -16.51 -2.55
C CYS A 501 -10.92 -15.82 -3.49
N GLU A 502 -11.10 -14.51 -3.31
CA GLU A 502 -11.92 -13.68 -4.18
C GLU A 502 -11.23 -13.41 -5.52
N GLY A 503 -9.93 -13.07 -5.52
CA GLY A 503 -9.13 -12.96 -6.75
C GLY A 503 -9.05 -14.27 -7.53
N PHE A 504 -8.87 -15.39 -6.84
CA PHE A 504 -8.93 -16.74 -7.43
C PHE A 504 -10.31 -17.05 -8.05
N ALA A 505 -11.41 -16.69 -7.36
CA ALA A 505 -12.76 -16.83 -7.92
C ALA A 505 -13.00 -15.91 -9.14
N GLN A 506 -12.42 -14.70 -9.15
CA GLN A 506 -12.45 -13.77 -10.28
C GLN A 506 -11.65 -14.30 -11.49
N SER A 507 -10.52 -14.99 -11.28
CA SER A 507 -9.77 -15.71 -12.33
C SER A 507 -10.68 -16.73 -13.02
N LEU A 508 -11.23 -17.67 -12.25
CA LEU A 508 -12.14 -18.72 -12.74
C LEU A 508 -13.35 -18.16 -13.50
N ALA A 509 -13.97 -17.10 -12.97
CA ALA A 509 -15.11 -16.45 -13.59
C ALA A 509 -14.75 -15.76 -14.92
N SER A 510 -13.56 -15.18 -15.03
CA SER A 510 -13.05 -14.56 -16.25
C SER A 510 -12.66 -15.61 -17.30
N ASN A 511 -12.01 -16.69 -16.89
CA ASN A 511 -11.55 -17.77 -17.76
C ASN A 511 -12.72 -18.61 -18.32
N ALA A 512 -13.81 -18.74 -17.57
CA ALA A 512 -14.99 -19.55 -17.90
C ALA A 512 -15.52 -19.39 -19.34
N ALA A 513 -15.59 -18.15 -19.84
CA ALA A 513 -16.13 -17.87 -21.17
C ALA A 513 -15.29 -18.50 -22.30
N SER A 514 -13.95 -18.50 -22.16
CA SER A 514 -13.04 -19.18 -23.10
C SER A 514 -13.20 -20.70 -23.10
N LYS A 515 -13.61 -21.25 -21.94
CA LYS A 515 -13.81 -22.68 -21.69
C LYS A 515 -15.24 -23.15 -22.02
N GLY A 516 -16.10 -22.27 -22.55
CA GLY A 516 -17.48 -22.56 -22.97
C GLY A 516 -18.56 -22.45 -21.89
N TYR A 517 -18.23 -21.90 -20.73
CA TYR A 517 -19.14 -21.72 -19.59
C TYR A 517 -19.59 -20.26 -19.44
N ARG A 518 -20.78 -20.08 -18.84
CA ARG A 518 -21.30 -18.78 -18.42
C ARG A 518 -21.22 -18.67 -16.90
N ALA A 519 -20.17 -18.02 -16.42
CA ALA A 519 -19.93 -17.87 -14.98
C ALA A 519 -20.94 -16.92 -14.30
N LYS A 520 -21.38 -17.30 -13.09
CA LYS A 520 -21.87 -16.38 -12.06
C LYS A 520 -20.92 -16.49 -10.85
N ILE A 521 -20.32 -15.36 -10.45
CA ILE A 521 -19.55 -15.25 -9.21
C ILE A 521 -20.44 -14.67 -8.09
N ASP A 522 -20.29 -15.16 -6.86
CA ASP A 522 -20.96 -14.62 -5.67
C ASP A 522 -20.26 -15.06 -4.37
N THR A 523 -20.67 -14.53 -3.21
CA THR A 523 -20.16 -15.00 -1.90
C THR A 523 -20.82 -16.29 -1.45
N LEU A 524 -20.17 -17.11 -0.62
CA LEU A 524 -20.78 -18.34 -0.08
C LEU A 524 -22.08 -18.09 0.71
N ASN A 525 -22.14 -17.01 1.50
CA ASN A 525 -23.35 -16.61 2.24
C ASN A 525 -24.53 -16.19 1.32
N SER A 526 -24.34 -16.01 0.01
CA SER A 526 -25.42 -15.69 -0.93
C SER A 526 -26.31 -16.89 -1.30
N VAL A 527 -25.79 -18.11 -1.19
CA VAL A 527 -26.42 -19.37 -1.67
C VAL A 527 -26.73 -20.36 -0.55
N VAL A 528 -26.95 -19.84 0.65
CA VAL A 528 -27.40 -20.62 1.82
C VAL A 528 -28.67 -21.39 1.46
N GLY A 529 -28.64 -22.72 1.63
CA GLY A 529 -29.76 -23.62 1.33
C GLY A 529 -30.20 -23.68 -0.15
N SER A 530 -29.44 -23.09 -1.08
CA SER A 530 -29.91 -22.80 -2.45
C SER A 530 -28.85 -23.05 -3.53
N LEU A 531 -28.01 -24.07 -3.34
CA LEU A 531 -26.99 -24.46 -4.33
C LEU A 531 -27.60 -24.90 -5.67
N PRO A 532 -27.13 -24.36 -6.82
CA PRO A 532 -27.60 -24.71 -8.16
C PRO A 532 -27.40 -26.19 -8.53
N LYS A 533 -28.21 -26.66 -9.50
CA LYS A 533 -28.26 -28.06 -9.97
C LYS A 533 -28.23 -28.20 -11.49
N ASP A 534 -28.17 -27.08 -12.21
CA ASP A 534 -28.14 -26.94 -13.66
C ASP A 534 -26.74 -26.64 -14.24
N GLY A 535 -25.72 -26.60 -13.37
CA GLY A 535 -24.32 -26.42 -13.75
C GLY A 535 -23.35 -26.78 -12.61
N PRO A 536 -22.04 -26.89 -12.89
CA PRO A 536 -21.01 -27.10 -11.88
C PRO A 536 -20.91 -25.94 -10.87
N VAL A 537 -20.67 -26.30 -9.60
CA VAL A 537 -20.45 -25.37 -8.48
C VAL A 537 -18.99 -25.44 -8.01
N VAL A 538 -18.23 -24.38 -8.22
CA VAL A 538 -16.84 -24.24 -7.80
C VAL A 538 -16.78 -23.37 -6.56
N ILE A 539 -16.17 -23.86 -5.48
CA ILE A 539 -16.05 -23.13 -4.21
C ILE A 539 -14.58 -22.80 -3.95
N VAL A 540 -14.26 -21.52 -3.70
CA VAL A 540 -12.90 -21.07 -3.37
C VAL A 540 -12.94 -20.39 -2.00
N THR A 541 -12.46 -21.06 -0.95
CA THR A 541 -12.70 -20.60 0.43
C THR A 541 -11.45 -20.62 1.31
N ALA A 542 -11.33 -19.60 2.15
CA ALA A 542 -10.30 -19.51 3.18
C ALA A 542 -10.71 -20.21 4.48
N SER A 543 -9.73 -20.53 5.31
CA SER A 543 -9.90 -20.87 6.73
C SER A 543 -8.92 -20.04 7.57
N PHE A 544 -9.43 -19.23 8.49
CA PHE A 544 -8.62 -18.30 9.30
C PHE A 544 -8.67 -18.72 10.77
N GLU A 545 -7.52 -19.07 11.37
CA GLU A 545 -7.42 -19.79 12.66
C GLU A 545 -8.23 -21.11 12.71
N GLY A 546 -8.90 -21.49 11.62
CA GLY A 546 -9.85 -22.59 11.51
C GLY A 546 -11.30 -22.22 11.36
N GLU A 547 -11.68 -20.98 11.61
CA GLU A 547 -13.03 -20.48 11.42
C GLU A 547 -13.25 -20.02 9.97
N PRO A 548 -14.51 -19.95 9.51
CA PRO A 548 -14.84 -19.53 8.15
C PRO A 548 -14.61 -18.04 7.94
N ALA A 549 -14.47 -17.65 6.67
CA ALA A 549 -14.53 -16.24 6.30
C ALA A 549 -15.89 -15.61 6.69
N ASP A 550 -15.90 -14.30 6.95
CA ASP A 550 -17.08 -13.53 7.35
C ASP A 550 -18.22 -13.67 6.32
N ASN A 551 -17.88 -13.78 5.04
CA ASN A 551 -18.81 -13.99 3.92
C ASN A 551 -19.10 -15.48 3.58
N ALA A 552 -18.68 -16.41 4.45
CA ALA A 552 -18.94 -17.85 4.35
C ALA A 552 -19.50 -18.51 5.63
N GLY A 553 -19.45 -17.83 6.78
CA GLY A 553 -19.81 -18.43 8.08
C GLY A 553 -21.25 -18.98 8.18
N HIS A 554 -22.24 -18.23 7.69
CA HIS A 554 -23.64 -18.65 7.73
C HIS A 554 -23.90 -19.83 6.77
N PHE A 555 -23.21 -19.87 5.62
CA PHE A 555 -23.23 -21.02 4.72
C PHE A 555 -22.68 -22.29 5.39
N VAL A 556 -21.53 -22.19 6.07
CA VAL A 556 -20.93 -23.33 6.78
C VAL A 556 -21.82 -23.80 7.93
N GLU A 557 -22.38 -22.88 8.71
CA GLU A 557 -23.28 -23.20 9.82
C GLU A 557 -24.51 -23.98 9.34
N VAL A 558 -25.20 -23.50 8.30
CA VAL A 558 -26.40 -24.16 7.74
C VAL A 558 -26.05 -25.48 7.05
N LEU A 559 -24.92 -25.55 6.34
CA LEU A 559 -24.46 -26.79 5.68
C LEU A 559 -24.16 -27.89 6.70
N VAL A 560 -23.52 -27.56 7.82
CA VAL A 560 -23.15 -28.53 8.88
C VAL A 560 -24.34 -28.91 9.75
N ASN A 561 -25.23 -27.96 10.08
CA ASN A 561 -26.36 -28.18 10.99
C ASN A 561 -27.63 -28.72 10.29
N SER A 562 -27.73 -28.66 8.95
CA SER A 562 -28.87 -29.23 8.21
C SER A 562 -28.93 -30.76 8.36
N THR A 563 -29.98 -31.24 9.03
CA THR A 563 -30.19 -32.66 9.36
C THR A 563 -30.62 -33.54 8.18
N ASP A 564 -31.04 -32.95 7.06
CA ASP A 564 -31.48 -33.73 5.90
C ASP A 564 -30.28 -34.29 5.13
N SER A 565 -30.34 -35.55 4.73
CA SER A 565 -29.15 -36.30 4.25
C SER A 565 -29.01 -36.37 2.72
N LYS A 566 -29.97 -35.79 1.99
CA LYS A 566 -30.05 -35.86 0.51
C LYS A 566 -30.53 -34.55 -0.14
N ASP A 567 -30.55 -33.45 0.59
CA ASP A 567 -30.94 -32.12 0.10
C ASP A 567 -30.14 -31.67 -1.14
N LEU A 568 -28.86 -32.03 -1.20
CA LEU A 568 -27.93 -31.64 -2.27
C LEU A 568 -27.83 -32.62 -3.45
N GLN A 569 -28.69 -33.64 -3.54
CA GLN A 569 -28.74 -34.49 -4.74
C GLN A 569 -28.98 -33.65 -6.01
N GLY A 570 -28.13 -33.86 -7.02
CA GLY A 570 -28.13 -33.10 -8.28
C GLY A 570 -27.15 -31.92 -8.32
N VAL A 571 -26.59 -31.48 -7.18
CA VAL A 571 -25.46 -30.55 -7.17
C VAL A 571 -24.20 -31.32 -7.60
N SER A 572 -23.37 -30.72 -8.45
CA SER A 572 -22.03 -31.23 -8.78
C SER A 572 -21.00 -30.14 -8.48
N PHE A 573 -19.93 -30.46 -7.75
CA PHE A 573 -19.08 -29.46 -7.12
C PHE A 573 -17.57 -29.75 -7.14
N ALA A 574 -16.76 -28.70 -7.01
CA ALA A 574 -15.31 -28.78 -6.74
C ALA A 574 -14.92 -27.70 -5.72
N VAL A 575 -13.89 -27.94 -4.91
CA VAL A 575 -13.45 -27.01 -3.86
C VAL A 575 -11.95 -26.71 -3.96
N PHE A 576 -11.57 -25.44 -3.87
CA PHE A 576 -10.21 -25.01 -3.56
C PHE A 576 -10.16 -24.37 -2.17
N GLY A 577 -9.16 -24.75 -1.39
CA GLY A 577 -8.96 -24.26 -0.03
C GLY A 577 -7.69 -23.44 0.15
N ALA A 578 -7.84 -22.25 0.74
CA ALA A 578 -6.72 -21.49 1.29
C ALA A 578 -6.62 -21.72 2.81
N GLY A 579 -5.62 -22.48 3.24
CA GLY A 579 -5.21 -22.62 4.64
C GLY A 579 -3.94 -21.83 4.91
N ASN A 580 -3.42 -21.90 6.13
CA ASN A 580 -2.03 -21.54 6.42
C ASN A 580 -1.45 -22.58 7.39
N HIS A 581 -0.28 -23.17 7.09
CA HIS A 581 0.34 -24.17 7.97
C HIS A 581 0.66 -23.61 9.37
N ASP A 582 0.79 -22.30 9.51
CA ASP A 582 0.96 -21.58 10.78
C ASP A 582 -0.30 -21.64 11.71
N TRP A 583 -1.39 -22.30 11.27
CA TRP A 583 -2.58 -22.67 12.06
C TRP A 583 -2.84 -24.19 12.05
N VAL A 584 -1.81 -24.99 12.35
CA VAL A 584 -1.73 -26.43 12.00
C VAL A 584 -3.03 -27.24 12.22
N HIS A 585 -3.59 -27.26 13.43
CA HIS A 585 -4.81 -28.02 13.78
C HIS A 585 -6.01 -27.75 12.90
N THR A 586 -6.01 -26.59 12.29
CA THR A 586 -7.12 -26.06 11.54
C THR A 586 -6.70 -25.69 10.12
N TYR A 587 -5.51 -26.13 9.68
CA TYR A 587 -5.09 -26.09 8.29
C TYR A 587 -6.14 -26.76 7.41
N GLN A 588 -6.67 -25.96 6.47
CA GLN A 588 -7.72 -26.33 5.52
C GLN A 588 -9.04 -26.78 6.17
N ARG A 589 -9.30 -26.47 7.46
CA ARG A 589 -10.49 -26.96 8.20
C ARG A 589 -11.80 -26.65 7.49
N ILE A 590 -12.02 -25.40 7.10
CA ILE A 590 -13.28 -24.98 6.47
C ILE A 590 -13.45 -25.51 5.04
N PRO A 591 -12.45 -25.40 4.14
CA PRO A 591 -12.46 -26.09 2.85
C PRO A 591 -12.77 -27.58 2.96
N ARG A 592 -12.16 -28.27 3.93
CA ARG A 592 -12.38 -29.70 4.20
C ARG A 592 -13.80 -29.99 4.68
N ILE A 593 -14.30 -29.23 5.67
CA ILE A 593 -15.67 -29.35 6.18
C ILE A 593 -16.70 -29.16 5.05
N ILE A 594 -16.52 -28.16 4.18
CA ILE A 594 -17.43 -27.93 3.05
C ILE A 594 -17.39 -29.12 2.08
N ASP A 595 -16.20 -29.49 1.59
CA ASP A 595 -16.03 -30.57 0.61
C ASP A 595 -16.58 -31.93 1.10
N GLU A 596 -16.24 -32.33 2.33
CA GLU A 596 -16.72 -33.58 2.93
C GLU A 596 -18.23 -33.55 3.21
N THR A 597 -18.79 -32.41 3.62
CA THR A 597 -20.22 -32.30 3.96
C THR A 597 -21.11 -32.23 2.72
N LEU A 598 -20.63 -31.60 1.63
CA LEU A 598 -21.33 -31.59 0.33
C LEU A 598 -21.45 -33.01 -0.24
N GLU A 599 -20.35 -33.77 -0.27
CA GLU A 599 -20.38 -35.17 -0.72
C GLU A 599 -21.28 -36.04 0.17
N LYS A 600 -21.16 -35.89 1.50
CA LYS A 600 -21.97 -36.64 2.48
C LYS A 600 -23.49 -36.35 2.37
N LYS A 601 -23.88 -35.17 1.86
CA LYS A 601 -25.27 -34.79 1.55
C LYS A 601 -25.72 -35.16 0.13
N GLY A 602 -24.90 -35.90 -0.61
CA GLY A 602 -25.24 -36.45 -1.92
C GLY A 602 -24.98 -35.53 -3.12
N ALA A 603 -24.19 -34.47 -2.96
CA ALA A 603 -23.62 -33.76 -4.09
C ALA A 603 -22.46 -34.56 -4.73
N LYS A 604 -22.29 -34.49 -6.05
CA LYS A 604 -21.19 -35.16 -6.76
C LYS A 604 -19.91 -34.32 -6.69
N ARG A 605 -18.84 -34.82 -6.04
CA ARG A 605 -17.51 -34.22 -6.19
C ARG A 605 -17.02 -34.44 -7.63
N LEU A 606 -16.58 -33.38 -8.29
CA LEU A 606 -16.06 -33.38 -9.67
C LEU A 606 -14.55 -33.60 -9.70
N LEU A 607 -13.81 -32.82 -8.90
CA LEU A 607 -12.35 -32.86 -8.77
C LEU A 607 -11.99 -32.94 -7.28
N ALA A 608 -10.85 -33.56 -6.96
CA ALA A 608 -10.29 -33.54 -5.60
C ALA A 608 -10.09 -32.10 -5.09
N ARG A 609 -10.28 -31.89 -3.78
CA ARG A 609 -10.14 -30.57 -3.19
C ARG A 609 -8.69 -30.07 -3.28
N GLY A 610 -8.49 -28.89 -3.87
CA GLY A 610 -7.19 -28.24 -3.96
C GLY A 610 -6.79 -27.59 -2.63
N GLU A 611 -5.47 -27.50 -2.39
CA GLU A 611 -4.90 -26.91 -1.18
C GLU A 611 -3.79 -25.91 -1.52
N GLY A 612 -4.05 -24.62 -1.27
CA GLY A 612 -3.04 -23.57 -1.23
C GLY A 612 -2.68 -23.19 0.20
N ASP A 613 -1.38 -23.08 0.48
CA ASP A 613 -0.86 -22.54 1.75
C ASP A 613 -0.58 -21.04 1.63
N ALA A 614 -1.41 -20.23 2.29
CA ALA A 614 -1.32 -18.77 2.33
C ALA A 614 -0.08 -18.24 3.09
N GLY A 615 0.67 -19.10 3.79
CA GLY A 615 1.98 -18.78 4.36
C GLY A 615 3.17 -19.18 3.47
N GLY A 616 2.93 -19.96 2.41
CA GLY A 616 3.96 -20.48 1.52
C GLY A 616 4.28 -19.57 0.33
N ASP A 617 5.38 -19.87 -0.37
CA ASP A 617 5.73 -19.26 -1.65
C ASP A 617 4.80 -19.71 -2.78
N ARG A 618 4.51 -21.02 -2.85
CA ARG A 618 3.71 -21.68 -3.90
C ARG A 618 2.20 -21.37 -3.88
N PHE A 619 1.72 -20.42 -3.07
CA PHE A 619 0.28 -20.24 -2.81
C PHE A 619 -0.58 -20.06 -4.08
N THR A 620 -0.07 -19.28 -5.05
CA THR A 620 -0.72 -19.06 -6.35
C THR A 620 -0.54 -20.27 -7.28
N GLU A 621 0.66 -20.85 -7.32
CA GLU A 621 0.95 -21.99 -8.19
C GLU A 621 0.11 -23.23 -7.84
N SER A 622 -0.14 -23.48 -6.54
CA SER A 622 -1.08 -24.52 -6.07
C SER A 622 -2.50 -24.29 -6.56
N PHE A 623 -2.91 -23.04 -6.78
CA PHE A 623 -4.21 -22.71 -7.37
C PHE A 623 -4.19 -22.90 -8.89
N ASP A 624 -3.18 -22.41 -9.58
CA ASP A 624 -3.03 -22.53 -11.03
C ASP A 624 -2.97 -24.01 -11.48
N GLU A 625 -2.17 -24.84 -10.79
CA GLU A 625 -2.07 -26.30 -10.99
C GLU A 625 -3.43 -27.01 -10.79
N TRP A 626 -4.32 -26.46 -9.97
CA TRP A 626 -5.65 -27.00 -9.71
C TRP A 626 -6.72 -26.44 -10.66
N GLU A 627 -6.62 -25.17 -11.09
CA GLU A 627 -7.50 -24.56 -12.08
C GLU A 627 -7.38 -25.29 -13.43
N ASP A 628 -6.18 -25.67 -13.87
CA ASP A 628 -6.00 -26.47 -15.10
C ASP A 628 -6.66 -27.86 -15.00
N GLN A 629 -6.47 -28.56 -13.88
CA GLN A 629 -7.12 -29.85 -13.62
C GLN A 629 -8.66 -29.72 -13.57
N LEU A 630 -9.18 -28.60 -13.05
CA LEU A 630 -10.61 -28.30 -13.02
C LEU A 630 -11.14 -28.12 -14.44
N TRP A 631 -10.47 -27.34 -15.29
CA TRP A 631 -10.90 -27.13 -16.67
C TRP A 631 -10.89 -28.42 -17.50
N GLU A 632 -9.86 -29.27 -17.34
CA GLU A 632 -9.86 -30.62 -17.93
C GLU A 632 -11.06 -31.46 -17.46
N THR A 633 -11.35 -31.44 -16.16
CA THR A 633 -12.43 -32.24 -15.56
C THR A 633 -13.80 -31.78 -16.05
N LEU A 634 -14.03 -30.47 -16.05
CA LEU A 634 -15.29 -29.87 -16.51
C LEU A 634 -15.54 -30.14 -18.00
N SER A 635 -14.53 -29.96 -18.86
CA SER A 635 -14.64 -30.28 -20.30
C SER A 635 -15.07 -31.74 -20.54
N LYS A 636 -14.47 -32.71 -19.82
CA LYS A 636 -14.78 -34.15 -19.93
C LYS A 636 -16.18 -34.50 -19.43
N GLU A 637 -16.58 -33.97 -18.27
CA GLU A 637 -17.89 -34.26 -17.64
C GLU A 637 -19.05 -33.66 -18.44
N TYR A 638 -18.98 -32.38 -18.77
CA TYR A 638 -20.06 -31.63 -19.42
C TYR A 638 -20.01 -31.65 -20.95
N LYS A 639 -19.01 -32.33 -21.53
CA LYS A 639 -18.81 -32.54 -22.98
C LYS A 639 -18.74 -31.21 -23.75
N VAL A 640 -18.05 -30.24 -23.16
CA VAL A 640 -17.81 -28.94 -23.79
C VAL A 640 -16.58 -29.07 -24.68
N GLU A 641 -16.79 -29.03 -25.99
CA GLU A 641 -15.71 -28.90 -26.97
C GLU A 641 -14.98 -27.58 -26.72
N ALA A 642 -13.74 -27.67 -26.24
CA ALA A 642 -12.88 -26.51 -26.10
C ALA A 642 -12.61 -25.94 -27.50
N LYS A 643 -12.92 -24.65 -27.69
CA LYS A 643 -12.55 -23.96 -28.93
C LYS A 643 -11.04 -23.77 -28.96
N GLU A 644 -10.35 -24.58 -29.76
CA GLU A 644 -8.94 -24.31 -30.10
C GLU A 644 -8.85 -22.99 -30.89
N GLY A 645 -8.56 -21.90 -30.17
CA GLY A 645 -8.59 -20.56 -30.74
C GLY A 645 -7.95 -19.51 -29.83
N SER A 646 -6.63 -19.32 -30.01
CA SER A 646 -5.76 -18.31 -29.37
C SER A 646 -5.69 -18.29 -27.83
N SER A 647 -4.46 -18.41 -27.32
CA SER A 647 -4.10 -18.18 -25.92
C SER A 647 -4.13 -16.69 -25.54
N GLY A 648 -4.60 -16.39 -24.32
CA GLY A 648 -4.65 -15.04 -23.75
C GLY A 648 -5.99 -14.32 -23.97
N PRO A 649 -6.24 -13.20 -23.27
CA PRO A 649 -7.47 -12.44 -23.42
C PRO A 649 -7.52 -11.80 -24.81
N SER A 650 -8.25 -12.41 -25.74
CA SER A 650 -8.48 -11.88 -27.09
C SER A 650 -9.41 -10.67 -27.03
N VAL A 651 -8.86 -9.50 -26.70
CA VAL A 651 -9.59 -8.23 -26.80
C VAL A 651 -9.90 -7.97 -28.27
N GLU A 652 -11.14 -8.24 -28.70
CA GLU A 652 -11.63 -7.78 -30.00
C GLU A 652 -11.77 -6.26 -29.94
N VAL A 653 -10.67 -5.55 -30.21
CA VAL A 653 -10.63 -4.08 -30.31
C VAL A 653 -11.38 -3.66 -31.57
N LYS A 654 -12.71 -3.70 -31.49
CA LYS A 654 -13.59 -3.13 -32.49
C LYS A 654 -13.49 -1.62 -32.40
N LEU A 655 -12.59 -1.04 -33.20
CA LEU A 655 -12.40 0.40 -33.33
C LEU A 655 -13.72 1.04 -33.81
N VAL A 656 -14.47 1.63 -32.87
CA VAL A 656 -15.74 2.31 -33.17
C VAL A 656 -15.42 3.72 -33.64
N GLY A 657 -15.62 3.95 -34.94
CA GLY A 657 -15.16 5.16 -35.63
C GLY A 657 -13.75 4.99 -36.20
N ALA A 658 -13.46 5.68 -37.31
CA ALA A 658 -12.11 5.69 -37.84
C ALA A 658 -11.17 6.50 -36.91
N PRO A 659 -9.86 6.22 -36.89
CA PRO A 659 -8.89 7.04 -36.15
C PRO A 659 -8.83 8.52 -36.60
N THR A 660 -9.53 8.86 -37.67
CA THR A 660 -9.69 10.21 -38.25
C THR A 660 -11.09 10.79 -38.07
N ASP A 661 -12.04 10.12 -37.38
CA ASP A 661 -13.44 10.57 -37.22
C ASP A 661 -13.56 11.99 -36.64
N ARG A 662 -12.71 12.33 -35.67
CA ARG A 662 -12.61 13.68 -35.11
C ARG A 662 -12.23 14.70 -36.18
N ALA A 663 -11.25 14.37 -37.02
CA ALA A 663 -10.83 15.23 -38.13
C ALA A 663 -11.93 15.33 -39.21
N ALA A 664 -12.59 14.23 -39.57
CA ALA A 664 -13.71 14.21 -40.50
C ALA A 664 -14.90 15.07 -40.01
N THR A 665 -15.24 14.98 -38.72
CA THR A 665 -16.27 15.81 -38.07
C THR A 665 -15.91 17.30 -38.11
N LEU A 666 -14.63 17.64 -37.90
CA LEU A 666 -14.06 18.98 -38.07
C LEU A 666 -13.77 19.36 -39.54
N ARG A 667 -14.24 18.54 -40.51
CA ARG A 667 -14.13 18.73 -41.97
C ARG A 667 -12.70 18.76 -42.51
N GLN A 668 -11.82 17.95 -41.93
CA GLN A 668 -10.41 17.75 -42.30
C GLN A 668 -10.09 16.28 -42.67
N PRO A 669 -10.83 15.67 -43.63
CA PRO A 669 -10.76 14.23 -43.90
C PRO A 669 -9.37 13.75 -44.36
N ASP A 670 -8.56 14.63 -44.96
CA ASP A 670 -7.22 14.33 -45.47
C ASP A 670 -6.14 14.19 -44.37
N SER A 671 -6.52 14.29 -43.10
CA SER A 671 -5.62 14.19 -41.95
C SER A 671 -5.33 12.74 -41.59
N LYS A 672 -4.06 12.32 -41.63
CA LYS A 672 -3.61 10.98 -41.17
C LYS A 672 -3.02 11.06 -39.76
N LEU A 673 -3.01 9.97 -38.99
CA LEU A 673 -2.21 9.88 -37.75
C LEU A 673 -0.71 9.79 -38.09
N GLY A 674 0.13 10.48 -37.30
CA GLY A 674 1.60 10.40 -37.40
C GLY A 674 2.23 10.49 -36.01
N LEU A 675 3.38 9.84 -35.85
CA LEU A 675 4.02 9.65 -34.55
C LEU A 675 5.04 10.76 -34.27
N VAL A 676 5.04 11.28 -33.04
CA VAL A 676 6.11 12.17 -32.54
C VAL A 676 7.25 11.28 -32.04
N VAL A 677 8.43 11.41 -32.63
CA VAL A 677 9.60 10.54 -32.35
C VAL A 677 10.71 11.25 -31.57
N GLU A 678 10.74 12.58 -31.55
CA GLU A 678 11.50 13.36 -30.58
C GLU A 678 10.72 14.64 -30.20
N ASN A 679 10.81 15.05 -28.94
CA ASN A 679 10.40 16.38 -28.46
C ASN A 679 11.47 16.89 -27.49
N ARG A 680 12.24 17.91 -27.88
CA ARG A 680 13.42 18.40 -27.14
C ARG A 680 13.38 19.92 -26.97
N LEU A 681 13.35 20.39 -25.72
CA LEU A 681 13.51 21.79 -25.36
C LEU A 681 14.92 22.28 -25.74
N LEU A 682 15.00 23.46 -26.36
CA LEU A 682 16.23 24.07 -26.90
C LEU A 682 16.66 25.34 -26.14
N THR A 683 15.91 25.74 -25.12
CA THR A 683 16.08 27.00 -24.40
C THR A 683 16.28 26.76 -22.91
N ALA A 684 17.16 27.56 -22.29
CA ALA A 684 17.38 27.53 -20.85
C ALA A 684 16.16 28.04 -20.07
N ALA A 685 16.06 27.66 -18.80
CA ALA A 685 14.98 28.11 -17.91
C ALA A 685 14.89 29.65 -17.84
N GLY A 686 13.65 30.17 -17.90
CA GLY A 686 13.37 31.61 -17.91
C GLY A 686 13.48 32.28 -19.29
N ALA A 687 13.88 31.57 -20.34
CA ALA A 687 13.74 32.02 -21.73
C ALA A 687 12.50 31.37 -22.39
N PRO A 688 11.77 32.08 -23.28
CA PRO A 688 10.57 31.54 -23.91
C PRO A 688 10.84 30.20 -24.63
N ALA A 689 10.07 29.17 -24.27
CA ALA A 689 10.31 27.79 -24.67
C ALA A 689 10.40 27.62 -26.19
N LYS A 690 11.42 26.92 -26.68
CA LYS A 690 11.54 26.50 -28.08
C LYS A 690 11.78 25.01 -28.15
N HIS A 691 11.04 24.31 -28.99
CA HIS A 691 11.09 22.86 -29.08
C HIS A 691 11.49 22.42 -30.49
N HIS A 692 12.45 21.50 -30.55
CA HIS A 692 12.69 20.66 -31.70
C HIS A 692 11.73 19.47 -31.60
N ILE A 693 10.86 19.30 -32.59
CA ILE A 693 9.91 18.18 -32.63
C ILE A 693 10.10 17.41 -33.92
N GLU A 694 10.33 16.11 -33.80
CA GLU A 694 10.43 15.18 -34.94
C GLU A 694 9.17 14.35 -35.10
N PHE A 695 8.74 14.19 -36.35
CA PHE A 695 7.57 13.42 -36.73
C PHE A 695 7.95 12.32 -37.72
N GLU A 696 7.57 11.08 -37.42
CA GLU A 696 7.51 9.99 -38.39
C GLU A 696 6.23 10.11 -39.22
N LEU A 697 6.32 9.72 -40.50
CA LEU A 697 5.29 9.98 -41.48
C LEU A 697 4.41 8.76 -41.75
N PRO A 698 3.08 8.93 -41.76
CA PRO A 698 2.19 7.84 -42.13
C PRO A 698 2.43 7.38 -43.56
N GLU A 699 2.22 6.09 -43.79
CA GLU A 699 2.61 5.42 -45.02
C GLU A 699 2.06 6.11 -46.28
N GLY A 700 2.92 6.20 -47.30
CA GLY A 700 2.65 6.91 -48.56
C GLY A 700 2.79 8.44 -48.53
N MET A 701 3.21 9.06 -47.42
CA MET A 701 3.15 10.54 -47.24
C MET A 701 4.52 11.26 -47.36
N SER A 702 4.95 11.51 -48.61
CA SER A 702 6.18 12.26 -48.96
C SER A 702 6.18 13.75 -48.56
N TYR A 703 7.34 14.42 -48.61
CA TYR A 703 7.47 15.89 -48.60
C TYR A 703 8.66 16.43 -49.40
N GLN A 704 8.68 17.75 -49.55
CA GLN A 704 9.79 18.56 -50.05
C GLN A 704 10.13 19.66 -49.02
N SER A 705 11.38 20.13 -49.01
CA SER A 705 11.78 21.25 -48.14
C SER A 705 11.01 22.51 -48.52
N GLY A 706 10.30 23.10 -47.55
CA GLY A 706 9.36 24.22 -47.78
C GLY A 706 7.87 23.84 -47.78
N ASP A 707 7.54 22.55 -47.69
CA ASP A 707 6.17 22.10 -47.42
C ASP A 707 5.69 22.54 -46.02
N TYR A 708 4.36 22.50 -45.82
CA TYR A 708 3.71 22.80 -44.54
C TYR A 708 3.15 21.55 -43.88
N LEU A 709 3.49 21.36 -42.61
CA LEU A 709 2.88 20.40 -41.70
C LEU A 709 1.64 21.04 -41.06
N ALA A 710 0.47 20.43 -41.21
CA ALA A 710 -0.77 20.89 -40.59
C ALA A 710 -1.14 19.96 -39.43
N ILE A 711 -1.10 20.45 -38.19
CA ILE A 711 -1.38 19.67 -36.98
C ILE A 711 -2.76 20.04 -36.42
N LEU A 712 -3.58 19.04 -36.08
CA LEU A 712 -4.77 19.27 -35.26
C LEU A 712 -4.37 19.23 -33.77
N PRO A 713 -4.49 20.34 -33.02
CA PRO A 713 -4.15 20.40 -31.59
C PRO A 713 -5.24 19.72 -30.75
N SER A 714 -5.01 19.63 -29.44
CA SER A 714 -6.03 19.39 -28.41
C SER A 714 -5.85 20.42 -27.29
N ASN A 715 -6.88 20.70 -26.47
CA ASN A 715 -6.69 21.58 -25.30
C ASN A 715 -5.85 20.89 -24.21
N PRO A 716 -5.03 21.63 -23.45
CA PRO A 716 -4.31 21.11 -22.29
C PRO A 716 -5.26 20.47 -21.25
N PRO A 717 -4.86 19.37 -20.57
CA PRO A 717 -5.67 18.74 -19.52
C PRO A 717 -6.06 19.67 -18.37
N GLU A 718 -5.26 20.72 -18.11
CA GLU A 718 -5.62 21.79 -17.17
C GLU A 718 -6.92 22.51 -17.55
N TYR A 719 -7.04 22.96 -18.80
CA TYR A 719 -8.24 23.65 -19.29
C TYR A 719 -9.46 22.72 -19.29
N VAL A 720 -9.27 21.44 -19.61
CA VAL A 720 -10.33 20.42 -19.51
C VAL A 720 -10.81 20.30 -18.06
N ARG A 721 -9.90 20.08 -17.09
CA ARG A 721 -10.24 19.99 -15.66
C ARG A 721 -10.92 21.27 -15.14
N ARG A 722 -10.46 22.45 -15.57
CA ARG A 722 -11.05 23.75 -15.20
C ARG A 722 -12.49 23.91 -15.72
N VAL A 723 -12.77 23.53 -16.98
CA VAL A 723 -14.15 23.46 -17.50
C VAL A 723 -15.00 22.50 -16.67
N LEU A 724 -14.53 21.26 -16.45
CA LEU A 724 -15.27 20.24 -15.69
C LEU A 724 -15.60 20.73 -14.26
N ALA A 725 -14.65 21.38 -13.58
CA ALA A 725 -14.86 22.00 -12.28
C ALA A 725 -15.85 23.18 -12.34
N ARG A 726 -15.73 24.07 -13.33
CA ARG A 726 -16.57 25.27 -13.45
C ARG A 726 -18.04 24.97 -13.73
N PHE A 727 -18.33 23.84 -14.41
CA PHE A 727 -19.69 23.36 -14.66
C PHE A 727 -20.14 22.24 -13.70
N LYS A 728 -19.24 21.71 -12.86
CA LYS A 728 -19.48 20.63 -11.87
C LYS A 728 -19.91 19.29 -12.53
N ILE A 729 -19.19 18.89 -13.57
CA ILE A 729 -19.51 17.73 -14.42
C ILE A 729 -18.36 16.70 -14.36
N SER A 730 -18.67 15.41 -14.30
CA SER A 730 -17.66 14.35 -14.34
C SER A 730 -17.00 14.25 -15.73
N ALA A 731 -15.69 13.95 -15.79
CA ALA A 731 -14.97 13.74 -17.05
C ALA A 731 -15.60 12.64 -17.92
N GLU A 732 -16.15 11.59 -17.29
CA GLU A 732 -16.80 10.44 -17.93
C GLU A 732 -18.25 10.72 -18.36
N GLN A 733 -18.82 11.88 -18.04
CA GLN A 733 -20.23 12.14 -18.29
C GLN A 733 -20.51 12.32 -19.79
N GLU A 734 -21.28 11.40 -20.37
CA GLU A 734 -21.74 11.50 -21.74
C GLU A 734 -22.82 12.58 -21.90
N ILE A 735 -22.78 13.25 -23.06
CA ILE A 735 -23.77 14.23 -23.50
C ILE A 735 -24.12 13.99 -24.97
N VAL A 736 -25.35 14.34 -25.36
CA VAL A 736 -25.78 14.36 -26.77
C VAL A 736 -26.00 15.81 -27.17
N LEU A 737 -25.22 16.29 -28.15
CA LEU A 737 -25.43 17.63 -28.69
C LEU A 737 -26.58 17.62 -29.71
N ASN A 738 -27.54 18.52 -29.51
CA ASN A 738 -28.60 18.82 -30.46
C ASN A 738 -28.46 20.29 -30.90
N VAL A 739 -28.12 20.53 -32.17
CA VAL A 739 -27.78 21.87 -32.68
C VAL A 739 -28.64 22.21 -33.89
N ASN A 740 -29.38 23.31 -33.81
CA ASN A 740 -30.21 23.82 -34.90
C ASN A 740 -29.35 24.59 -35.91
N GLY A 741 -28.73 23.87 -36.84
CA GLY A 741 -27.97 24.46 -37.96
C GLY A 741 -26.64 23.77 -38.26
N PRO A 742 -25.93 24.19 -39.33
CA PRO A 742 -24.68 23.55 -39.75
C PRO A 742 -23.54 23.82 -38.76
N THR A 743 -23.02 22.76 -38.13
CA THR A 743 -21.92 22.82 -37.16
C THR A 743 -20.76 21.88 -37.54
N THR A 744 -19.71 21.87 -36.72
CA THR A 744 -18.54 20.97 -36.77
C THR A 744 -18.35 20.20 -35.45
N LEU A 745 -19.35 20.26 -34.57
CA LEU A 745 -19.43 19.47 -33.34
C LEU A 745 -20.15 18.12 -33.60
N PRO A 746 -19.90 17.08 -32.80
CA PRO A 746 -20.58 15.79 -32.92
C PRO A 746 -22.05 15.88 -32.45
N VAL A 747 -22.96 16.15 -33.38
CA VAL A 747 -24.41 16.23 -33.15
C VAL A 747 -25.05 14.85 -33.26
N GLY A 748 -26.06 14.57 -32.42
CA GLY A 748 -26.93 13.40 -32.55
C GLY A 748 -26.30 12.05 -32.14
N LYS A 749 -25.07 12.05 -31.63
CA LYS A 749 -24.44 10.88 -30.98
C LYS A 749 -24.02 11.23 -29.54
N PRO A 750 -23.96 10.25 -28.62
CA PRO A 750 -23.25 10.42 -27.36
C PRO A 750 -21.78 10.76 -27.61
N VAL A 751 -21.24 11.64 -26.77
CA VAL A 751 -19.81 11.99 -26.69
C VAL A 751 -19.50 12.27 -25.23
N SER A 752 -18.34 11.83 -24.72
CA SER A 752 -17.94 12.22 -23.37
C SER A 752 -17.66 13.73 -23.33
N ILE A 753 -18.03 14.40 -22.24
CA ILE A 753 -17.76 15.84 -22.09
C ILE A 753 -16.24 16.13 -22.19
N SER A 754 -15.40 15.23 -21.68
CA SER A 754 -13.93 15.34 -21.74
C SER A 754 -13.42 15.27 -23.18
N GLU A 755 -13.90 14.34 -24.00
CA GLU A 755 -13.56 14.27 -25.43
C GLU A 755 -14.04 15.53 -26.17
N LEU A 756 -15.26 15.99 -25.89
CA LEU A 756 -15.80 17.18 -26.54
C LEU A 756 -14.95 18.42 -26.26
N VAL A 757 -14.66 18.70 -24.99
CA VAL A 757 -13.95 19.94 -24.60
C VAL A 757 -12.44 19.84 -24.76
N SER A 758 -11.84 18.65 -24.77
CA SER A 758 -10.44 18.48 -25.19
C SER A 758 -10.25 18.58 -26.70
N GLY A 759 -11.22 18.09 -27.49
CA GLY A 759 -11.02 17.78 -28.90
C GLY A 759 -11.72 18.68 -29.94
N PHE A 760 -12.85 19.31 -29.64
CA PHE A 760 -13.71 19.89 -30.69
C PHE A 760 -13.81 21.43 -30.65
N VAL A 761 -13.38 22.08 -29.57
CA VAL A 761 -13.47 23.54 -29.34
C VAL A 761 -12.15 24.11 -28.84
N GLU A 762 -11.84 25.39 -29.06
CA GLU A 762 -10.63 26.04 -28.53
C GLU A 762 -10.97 26.75 -27.20
N ILE A 763 -10.62 26.15 -26.05
CA ILE A 763 -10.98 26.73 -24.73
C ILE A 763 -10.17 28.01 -24.46
N GLY A 764 -8.85 27.93 -24.66
CA GLY A 764 -7.91 29.01 -24.33
C GLY A 764 -7.87 30.18 -25.32
N GLN A 765 -8.82 30.30 -26.25
CA GLN A 765 -8.84 31.44 -27.16
C GLN A 765 -9.33 32.70 -26.41
N VAL A 766 -8.63 33.81 -26.61
CA VAL A 766 -9.02 35.16 -26.16
C VAL A 766 -10.51 35.42 -26.40
N ALA A 767 -11.21 35.86 -25.34
CA ALA A 767 -12.64 36.14 -25.38
C ALA A 767 -12.96 37.26 -26.38
N THR A 768 -13.75 36.97 -27.41
CA THR A 768 -14.15 37.97 -28.39
C THR A 768 -15.17 38.95 -27.79
N LYS A 769 -15.40 40.09 -28.47
CA LYS A 769 -16.48 41.04 -28.12
C LYS A 769 -17.84 40.34 -27.93
N ARG A 770 -18.15 39.29 -28.72
CA ARG A 770 -19.38 38.49 -28.57
C ARG A 770 -19.39 37.67 -27.28
N ASN A 771 -18.26 37.05 -26.91
CA ASN A 771 -18.15 36.30 -25.66
C ASN A 771 -18.39 37.23 -24.45
N VAL A 772 -17.81 38.44 -24.46
CA VAL A 772 -18.05 39.46 -23.42
C VAL A 772 -19.52 39.88 -23.36
N SER A 773 -20.20 40.09 -24.50
CA SER A 773 -21.64 40.35 -24.53
C SER A 773 -22.47 39.20 -23.95
N THR A 774 -22.17 37.94 -24.30
CA THR A 774 -22.90 36.78 -23.76
C THR A 774 -22.68 36.57 -22.26
N LEU A 775 -21.51 36.92 -21.73
CA LEU A 775 -21.31 36.98 -20.27
C LEU A 775 -22.12 38.11 -19.63
N LEU A 776 -22.18 39.29 -20.26
CA LEU A 776 -22.99 40.43 -19.79
C LEU A 776 -24.50 40.15 -19.82
N GLU A 777 -24.98 39.29 -20.73
CA GLU A 777 -26.37 38.81 -20.75
C GLU A 777 -26.71 37.94 -19.53
N HIS A 778 -25.73 37.22 -18.97
CA HIS A 778 -25.92 36.29 -17.83
C HIS A 778 -25.42 36.86 -16.48
N ALA A 779 -24.76 38.02 -16.48
CA ALA A 779 -24.24 38.68 -15.29
C ALA A 779 -25.36 39.36 -14.47
N LYS A 780 -25.57 38.84 -13.25
CA LYS A 780 -26.59 39.31 -12.28
C LYS A 780 -26.07 40.42 -11.35
N ASP A 781 -24.79 40.36 -10.97
CA ASP A 781 -24.12 41.36 -10.10
C ASP A 781 -23.80 42.66 -10.84
N SER A 782 -23.99 43.81 -10.19
CA SER A 782 -23.79 45.13 -10.78
C SER A 782 -22.31 45.49 -10.99
N ALA A 783 -21.39 45.00 -10.15
CA ALA A 783 -19.96 45.24 -10.34
C ALA A 783 -19.41 44.44 -11.54
N ALA A 784 -19.71 43.14 -11.61
CA ALA A 784 -19.35 42.28 -12.75
C ALA A 784 -19.92 42.81 -14.08
N ARG A 785 -21.14 43.37 -14.08
CA ARG A 785 -21.72 44.03 -15.25
C ARG A 785 -20.92 45.26 -15.69
N ALA A 786 -20.60 46.18 -14.76
CA ALA A 786 -19.82 47.38 -15.07
C ALA A 786 -18.40 47.05 -15.57
N ASP A 787 -17.78 46.01 -15.00
CA ASP A 787 -16.47 45.48 -15.45
C ASP A 787 -16.57 44.94 -16.89
N LEU A 788 -17.59 44.13 -17.20
CA LEU A 788 -17.82 43.58 -18.54
C LEU A 788 -18.18 44.65 -19.57
N GLU A 789 -18.97 45.67 -19.21
CA GLU A 789 -19.30 46.83 -20.06
C GLU A 789 -18.04 47.67 -20.36
N THR A 790 -17.13 47.80 -19.38
CA THR A 790 -15.82 48.44 -19.57
C THR A 790 -14.94 47.64 -20.54
N LEU A 791 -14.87 46.31 -20.40
CA LEU A 791 -14.15 45.43 -21.34
C LEU A 791 -14.76 45.49 -22.75
N LEU A 792 -16.09 45.50 -22.87
CA LEU A 792 -16.80 45.61 -24.15
C LEU A 792 -16.53 46.96 -24.86
N THR A 793 -16.33 48.01 -24.07
CA THR A 793 -15.93 49.34 -24.54
C THR A 793 -14.47 49.35 -25.02
N ALA A 794 -13.55 48.71 -24.29
CA ALA A 794 -12.15 48.56 -24.71
C ALA A 794 -12.01 47.86 -26.07
N TYR A 795 -12.83 46.83 -26.33
CA TYR A 795 -12.95 46.16 -27.64
C TYR A 795 -13.44 47.05 -28.80
N SER A 796 -13.82 48.30 -28.52
CA SER A 796 -14.32 49.26 -29.51
C SER A 796 -13.33 50.41 -29.79
N LEU A 797 -12.18 50.45 -29.10
CA LEU A 797 -11.13 51.46 -29.30
C LEU A 797 -10.09 50.99 -30.33
N LYS A 798 -9.77 51.86 -31.31
CA LYS A 798 -8.86 51.55 -32.43
C LYS A 798 -7.42 51.18 -32.05
N ASP A 799 -7.01 51.55 -30.84
CA ASP A 799 -5.69 51.29 -30.27
C ASP A 799 -5.80 50.65 -28.85
N GLY A 800 -6.96 50.07 -28.53
CA GLY A 800 -7.17 49.29 -27.31
C GLY A 800 -6.47 47.93 -27.40
N GLN A 801 -5.82 47.50 -26.31
CA GLN A 801 -5.29 46.14 -26.24
C GLN A 801 -6.43 45.14 -25.99
N PRO A 802 -6.55 44.05 -26.77
CA PRO A 802 -7.50 42.99 -26.46
C PRO A 802 -7.11 42.30 -25.14
N THR A 803 -8.09 41.75 -24.43
CA THR A 803 -7.85 41.03 -23.17
C THR A 803 -7.03 39.77 -23.43
N THR A 804 -6.05 39.46 -22.58
CA THR A 804 -5.36 38.15 -22.63
C THR A 804 -6.24 37.00 -22.15
N SER A 805 -7.30 37.29 -21.40
CA SER A 805 -8.27 36.32 -20.87
C SER A 805 -9.09 35.62 -21.96
N SER A 806 -9.19 34.29 -21.83
CA SER A 806 -10.18 33.46 -22.52
C SER A 806 -11.58 33.60 -21.91
N MET A 807 -12.59 33.00 -22.52
CA MET A 807 -13.95 32.98 -21.94
C MET A 807 -14.03 32.16 -20.65
N LEU A 808 -13.16 31.15 -20.47
CA LEU A 808 -13.08 30.40 -19.22
C LEU A 808 -12.49 31.25 -18.10
N ASP A 809 -11.40 31.99 -18.35
CA ASP A 809 -10.79 32.88 -17.35
C ASP A 809 -11.78 33.96 -16.88
N LEU A 810 -12.65 34.46 -17.77
CA LEU A 810 -13.71 35.41 -17.41
C LEU A 810 -14.85 34.75 -16.61
N LEU A 811 -15.23 33.50 -16.92
CA LEU A 811 -16.21 32.73 -16.14
C LEU A 811 -15.71 32.34 -14.74
N GLU A 812 -14.40 32.16 -14.58
CA GLU A 812 -13.76 31.93 -13.29
C GLU A 812 -13.57 33.23 -12.50
N LYS A 813 -13.19 34.34 -13.16
CA LYS A 813 -13.13 35.67 -12.52
C LYS A 813 -14.50 36.11 -11.98
N TYR A 814 -15.58 35.83 -12.72
CA TYR A 814 -16.95 36.17 -12.33
C TYR A 814 -17.74 34.88 -12.02
N SER A 815 -17.51 34.32 -10.83
CA SER A 815 -18.15 33.09 -10.32
C SER A 815 -19.67 33.08 -10.47
N ASP A 816 -20.29 34.24 -10.27
CA ASP A 816 -21.74 34.40 -10.11
C ASP A 816 -22.48 34.46 -11.47
N ILE A 817 -21.72 34.41 -12.57
CA ILE A 817 -22.28 34.26 -13.92
C ILE A 817 -22.69 32.79 -14.12
N ASP A 818 -24.00 32.58 -14.05
CA ASP A 818 -24.68 31.32 -14.24
C ASP A 818 -24.94 31.07 -15.73
N LEU A 819 -23.87 30.74 -16.46
CA LEU A 819 -23.90 30.46 -17.89
C LEU A 819 -24.20 28.97 -18.15
N PRO A 820 -25.19 28.62 -18.99
CA PRO A 820 -25.43 27.22 -19.36
C PRO A 820 -24.27 26.60 -20.15
N LEU A 821 -23.94 25.33 -19.89
CA LEU A 821 -22.88 24.58 -20.59
C LEU A 821 -23.03 24.62 -22.12
N GLY A 822 -24.25 24.46 -22.63
CA GLY A 822 -24.53 24.54 -24.07
C GLY A 822 -24.19 25.91 -24.67
N THR A 823 -24.47 26.99 -23.93
CA THR A 823 -24.11 28.36 -24.33
C THR A 823 -22.59 28.56 -24.31
N PHE A 824 -21.90 28.00 -23.32
CA PHE A 824 -20.43 28.00 -23.28
C PHE A 824 -19.84 27.27 -24.50
N ILE A 825 -20.20 26.01 -24.74
CA ILE A 825 -19.70 25.21 -25.87
C ILE A 825 -19.99 25.91 -27.21
N ALA A 826 -21.20 26.44 -27.41
CA ALA A 826 -21.59 27.14 -28.64
C ALA A 826 -20.91 28.51 -28.83
N SER A 827 -20.30 29.07 -27.78
CA SER A 827 -19.56 30.33 -27.82
C SER A 827 -18.05 30.16 -28.07
N LEU A 828 -17.52 28.95 -27.91
CA LEU A 828 -16.15 28.61 -28.26
C LEU A 828 -16.04 28.32 -29.77
N PRO A 829 -14.95 28.72 -30.43
CA PRO A 829 -14.71 28.36 -31.83
C PRO A 829 -14.30 26.89 -31.93
N ALA A 830 -14.72 26.22 -33.01
CA ALA A 830 -14.32 24.84 -33.28
C ALA A 830 -12.81 24.72 -33.56
N MET A 831 -12.22 23.61 -33.10
CA MET A 831 -10.78 23.29 -33.16
C MET A 831 -10.24 23.28 -34.61
N ARG A 832 -9.10 23.95 -34.84
CA ARG A 832 -8.56 24.17 -36.20
C ARG A 832 -7.17 23.55 -36.41
N LEU A 833 -6.89 23.14 -37.64
CA LEU A 833 -5.52 22.82 -38.06
C LEU A 833 -4.61 24.05 -37.92
N ARG A 834 -3.42 23.83 -37.35
CA ARG A 834 -2.36 24.83 -37.22
C ARG A 834 -1.23 24.46 -38.18
N GLN A 835 -0.81 25.38 -39.03
CA GLN A 835 0.19 25.15 -40.08
C GLN A 835 1.59 25.57 -39.64
N TYR A 836 2.57 24.72 -39.90
CA TYR A 836 3.96 24.85 -39.48
C TYR A 836 4.89 24.60 -40.67
N SER A 837 5.84 25.50 -40.93
CA SER A 837 6.82 25.31 -42.02
C SER A 837 7.81 24.20 -41.66
N ILE A 838 8.05 23.26 -42.57
CA ILE A 838 8.98 22.15 -42.34
C ILE A 838 10.43 22.62 -42.55
N SER A 839 11.24 22.50 -41.49
CA SER A 839 12.65 22.94 -41.46
C SER A 839 13.66 21.88 -41.90
N SER A 840 13.24 20.63 -42.12
CA SER A 840 14.10 19.51 -42.53
C SER A 840 14.20 19.34 -44.05
N SER A 841 15.10 18.43 -44.47
CA SER A 841 15.18 17.96 -45.85
C SER A 841 14.94 16.45 -45.92
N PRO A 842 14.10 15.96 -46.85
CA PRO A 842 13.84 14.52 -47.02
C PRO A 842 15.09 13.73 -47.44
N LEU A 843 16.19 14.40 -47.80
CA LEU A 843 17.49 13.78 -48.10
C LEU A 843 18.24 13.27 -46.86
N TRP A 844 17.90 13.74 -45.65
CA TRP A 844 18.46 13.20 -44.40
C TRP A 844 17.74 11.91 -44.01
N ASN A 845 16.41 11.96 -43.92
CA ASN A 845 15.56 10.80 -43.73
C ASN A 845 14.24 11.06 -44.48
N PRO A 846 13.84 10.24 -45.48
CA PRO A 846 12.62 10.46 -46.24
C PRO A 846 11.34 10.14 -45.44
N SER A 847 11.45 9.33 -44.38
CA SER A 847 10.33 8.90 -43.52
C SER A 847 10.10 9.81 -42.31
N HIS A 848 11.05 10.70 -41.98
CA HIS A 848 10.97 11.62 -40.83
C HIS A 848 10.97 13.09 -41.27
N ARG A 849 10.46 13.98 -40.40
CA ARG A 849 10.59 15.44 -40.51
C ARG A 849 10.98 16.05 -39.19
N ASN A 850 11.73 17.14 -39.22
CA ASN A 850 12.16 17.87 -38.05
C ASN A 850 11.59 19.30 -38.15
N HIS A 851 10.74 19.68 -37.20
CA HIS A 851 10.18 21.01 -37.10
C HIS A 851 10.80 21.77 -35.92
N MET A 852 11.41 22.92 -36.24
CA MET A 852 11.88 23.91 -35.27
C MET A 852 10.74 24.86 -34.91
N GLY A 853 10.06 24.59 -33.78
CA GLY A 853 8.97 25.41 -33.27
C GLY A 853 9.46 26.53 -32.36
N TYR A 854 9.07 27.77 -32.67
CA TYR A 854 9.11 28.87 -31.71
C TYR A 854 7.86 28.76 -30.83
N LEU A 855 7.99 28.68 -29.51
CA LEU A 855 6.88 29.02 -28.60
C LEU A 855 7.23 30.29 -27.82
N THR A 856 6.19 30.93 -27.30
CA THR A 856 6.33 32.10 -26.42
C THR A 856 5.39 31.96 -25.24
N GLU A 857 5.94 31.72 -24.05
CA GLU A 857 5.19 31.67 -22.81
C GLU A 857 4.59 33.04 -22.48
N GLY A 858 3.31 33.08 -22.11
CA GLY A 858 2.51 34.31 -21.93
C GLY A 858 2.82 35.14 -20.68
N GLY A 859 4.09 35.34 -20.32
CA GLY A 859 4.51 36.18 -19.20
C GLY A 859 4.53 37.67 -19.55
N GLY A 860 3.58 38.46 -19.03
CA GLY A 860 3.41 39.85 -19.45
C GLY A 860 4.21 40.90 -18.65
N SER A 861 5.22 41.53 -19.26
CA SER A 861 5.41 43.01 -19.16
C SER A 861 6.53 43.58 -20.06
N ARG A 862 6.19 44.64 -20.82
CA ARG A 862 7.00 45.82 -21.29
C ARG A 862 8.39 45.57 -21.95
N SER A 863 8.82 46.30 -22.98
CA SER A 863 8.42 47.65 -23.46
C SER A 863 8.38 47.74 -25.01
N ARG A 864 8.19 48.95 -25.56
CA ARG A 864 8.00 49.24 -27.01
C ARG A 864 9.31 49.68 -27.68
N GLU A 865 9.47 49.47 -28.99
CA GLU A 865 9.60 50.58 -29.96
C GLU A 865 9.52 50.18 -31.45
N SER A 866 9.48 51.20 -32.33
CA SER A 866 9.51 51.17 -33.81
C SER A 866 8.25 50.67 -34.56
N SER A 867 7.45 51.66 -34.95
CA SER A 867 6.32 51.61 -35.89
C SER A 867 6.64 51.10 -37.31
N ARG A 868 5.65 50.50 -38.00
CA ARG A 868 4.81 51.21 -39.01
C ARG A 868 3.54 50.43 -39.39
N ARG A 869 2.56 51.15 -39.96
CA ARG A 869 1.20 50.66 -40.30
C ARG A 869 1.05 50.44 -41.83
N HIS A 870 0.14 49.54 -42.17
CA HIS A 870 -0.71 49.51 -43.39
C HIS A 870 -0.17 48.93 -44.73
N SER A 871 -0.62 47.69 -45.00
CA SER A 871 -1.66 47.38 -46.02
C SER A 871 -1.28 46.81 -47.40
N VAL A 872 -2.11 45.83 -47.80
CA VAL A 872 -2.33 45.23 -49.13
C VAL A 872 -1.13 44.57 -49.83
N LEU A 873 -1.20 43.24 -49.91
CA LEU A 873 -0.82 42.51 -51.12
C LEU A 873 -1.94 41.55 -51.51
N ARG A 874 -2.61 41.82 -52.64
CA ARG A 874 -3.51 40.84 -53.27
C ARG A 874 -2.65 39.67 -53.75
N LEU A 875 -2.97 38.45 -53.35
CA LEU A 875 -2.42 37.28 -54.04
C LEU A 875 -2.92 37.27 -55.48
N ARG A 876 -1.96 37.32 -56.41
CA ARG A 876 -2.16 37.36 -57.85
C ARG A 876 -2.29 35.91 -58.36
N ASN A 877 -3.09 35.68 -59.40
CA ASN A 877 -3.20 34.34 -60.00
C ASN A 877 -1.82 33.81 -60.44
N GLY A 878 -1.53 32.55 -60.09
CA GLY A 878 -0.29 31.85 -60.47
C GLY A 878 0.28 31.01 -59.33
N VAL A 879 0.10 29.69 -59.40
CA VAL A 879 0.69 28.71 -58.46
C VAL A 879 2.17 28.47 -58.82
N PRO A 880 3.01 27.96 -57.90
CA PRO A 880 3.16 26.50 -57.86
C PRO A 880 3.16 25.89 -56.45
N CYS A 881 2.78 24.61 -56.44
CA CYS A 881 2.62 23.69 -55.32
C CYS A 881 3.62 23.81 -54.15
N ALA A 882 3.09 24.01 -52.94
CA ALA A 882 3.59 23.33 -51.74
C ALA A 882 2.55 22.26 -51.36
N ARG A 883 2.99 21.07 -50.92
CA ARG A 883 2.09 20.02 -50.43
C ARG A 883 1.80 20.28 -48.95
N ILE A 884 0.53 20.50 -48.63
CA ILE A 884 0.06 20.44 -47.24
C ILE A 884 0.05 18.97 -46.82
N VAL A 885 0.65 18.70 -45.66
CA VAL A 885 0.63 17.37 -45.04
C VAL A 885 -0.05 17.47 -43.69
N SER A 886 -1.28 16.96 -43.63
CA SER A 886 -2.14 16.99 -42.45
C SER A 886 -1.88 15.79 -41.55
N ILE A 887 -1.39 16.05 -40.34
CA ILE A 887 -1.05 15.04 -39.34
C ILE A 887 -1.82 15.27 -38.03
N LEU A 888 -2.53 14.23 -37.60
CA LEU A 888 -3.02 14.06 -36.24
C LEU A 888 -1.87 13.49 -35.40
N ALA A 889 -1.52 14.16 -34.31
CA ALA A 889 -0.46 13.73 -33.40
C ALA A 889 -0.97 13.69 -31.96
N PHE A 890 -0.67 12.61 -31.24
CA PHE A 890 -0.85 12.53 -29.79
C PHE A 890 0.35 13.16 -29.09
N PHE A 891 0.10 13.97 -28.08
CA PHE A 891 1.12 14.59 -27.24
C PHE A 891 0.75 14.38 -25.76
N SER A 892 1.67 13.82 -24.98
CA SER A 892 1.58 13.75 -23.52
C SER A 892 2.18 14.98 -22.84
N ASP A 893 3.33 15.47 -23.34
CA ASP A 893 4.21 16.38 -22.61
C ASP A 893 4.55 17.67 -23.37
N LEU A 894 3.66 18.66 -23.32
CA LEU A 894 3.96 20.07 -23.63
C LEU A 894 3.20 21.02 -22.67
N PRO A 895 3.82 22.15 -22.25
CA PRO A 895 3.22 23.09 -21.30
C PRO A 895 2.03 23.90 -21.88
N PRO A 896 1.16 24.48 -21.02
CA PRO A 896 -0.11 25.07 -21.43
C PRO A 896 0.02 26.45 -22.11
N SER A 897 -1.03 26.78 -22.89
CA SER A 897 -1.16 27.97 -23.76
C SER A 897 -0.20 27.99 -24.97
N LEU A 898 -0.75 27.79 -26.18
CA LEU A 898 0.00 27.74 -27.42
C LEU A 898 -0.51 28.82 -28.40
N VAL A 899 0.24 29.92 -28.48
CA VAL A 899 0.06 31.02 -29.44
C VAL A 899 1.44 31.33 -30.01
N ILE A 900 1.57 31.37 -31.34
CA ILE A 900 2.84 31.50 -32.06
C ILE A 900 2.62 32.43 -33.25
N ASP A 901 3.49 33.43 -33.41
CA ASP A 901 3.54 34.33 -34.57
C ASP A 901 4.72 33.96 -35.48
N GLY A 902 4.57 34.16 -36.80
CA GLY A 902 5.35 33.44 -37.81
C GLY A 902 6.22 34.30 -38.71
N THR A 903 7.55 34.20 -38.58
CA THR A 903 8.49 34.51 -39.68
C THR A 903 9.92 34.02 -39.41
N CYS A 904 10.55 33.41 -40.42
CA CYS A 904 12.00 33.43 -40.59
C CYS A 904 12.40 33.25 -42.06
N LEU A 905 13.53 33.84 -42.46
CA LEU A 905 14.07 33.85 -43.82
C LEU A 905 15.45 33.18 -43.86
N CYS A 906 15.73 32.43 -44.92
CA CYS A 906 16.99 31.70 -45.09
C CYS A 906 17.97 32.42 -46.05
N HIS A 907 19.27 32.23 -45.81
CA HIS A 907 20.35 32.60 -46.74
C HIS A 907 21.37 31.44 -46.90
N PRO A 908 21.93 31.21 -48.11
CA PRO A 908 22.68 29.99 -48.44
C PRO A 908 24.19 30.06 -48.18
N ARG A 909 24.86 28.89 -48.20
CA ARG A 909 26.33 28.70 -48.16
C ARG A 909 26.83 27.75 -49.28
N PRO A 910 28.09 27.91 -49.73
CA PRO A 910 28.94 26.86 -50.32
C PRO A 910 30.19 26.54 -49.45
N SER A 911 31.00 25.47 -49.62
CA SER A 911 30.80 24.12 -50.21
C SER A 911 32.03 23.17 -50.05
N ILE A 912 31.82 21.93 -49.55
CA ILE A 912 32.40 20.63 -50.00
C ILE A 912 33.93 20.30 -49.86
N ARG A 913 34.25 18.99 -49.71
CA ARG A 913 35.56 18.24 -49.66
C ARG A 913 36.11 17.96 -48.23
N THR A 914 36.34 16.74 -47.70
CA THR A 914 36.30 15.30 -48.11
C THR A 914 37.65 14.65 -48.54
N VAL A 915 37.91 13.43 -48.01
CA VAL A 915 38.97 12.41 -48.34
C VAL A 915 40.39 12.63 -47.74
N ALA A 916 41.21 11.65 -47.31
CA ALA A 916 41.02 10.41 -46.51
C ALA A 916 42.38 9.69 -46.15
N ALA A 917 42.34 8.85 -45.11
CA ALA A 917 43.01 7.52 -44.96
C ALA A 917 44.51 7.32 -44.53
N LEU A 918 44.72 6.13 -43.93
CA LEU A 918 45.93 5.30 -43.74
C LEU A 918 46.95 5.55 -42.59
N GLY A 919 46.90 4.64 -41.60
CA GLY A 919 48.08 3.82 -41.20
C GLY A 919 48.78 4.12 -39.85
N GLY A 920 49.28 3.07 -39.18
CA GLY A 920 50.32 3.22 -38.13
C GLY A 920 50.06 2.54 -36.79
N THR A 921 50.61 1.35 -36.60
CA THR A 921 50.63 0.50 -35.39
C THR A 921 51.36 1.06 -34.15
N ALA A 922 50.89 0.62 -32.98
CA ALA A 922 51.66 0.22 -31.76
C ALA A 922 52.15 1.24 -30.71
N ASN A 923 51.88 0.87 -29.45
CA ASN A 923 52.59 1.08 -28.17
C ASN A 923 53.24 2.44 -27.84
N ALA A 924 52.67 3.13 -26.85
CA ALA A 924 53.30 4.22 -26.13
C ALA A 924 53.87 3.78 -24.76
N PRO A 925 54.99 4.37 -24.30
CA PRO A 925 55.35 4.44 -22.89
C PRO A 925 55.24 5.88 -22.33
N ARG A 926 55.03 5.99 -21.00
CA ARG A 926 55.12 7.25 -20.23
C ARG A 926 56.59 7.70 -20.09
N PRO A 927 56.89 8.97 -19.72
CA PRO A 927 56.98 9.30 -18.28
C PRO A 927 56.48 10.71 -17.89
N SER A 928 56.63 11.03 -16.60
CA SER A 928 56.11 12.19 -15.86
C SER A 928 57.08 13.37 -15.71
N ALA A 929 56.55 14.56 -15.38
CA ALA A 929 56.90 15.44 -14.23
C ALA A 929 56.86 16.95 -14.56
N GLY A 930 56.55 17.80 -13.56
CA GLY A 930 56.78 19.26 -13.62
C GLY A 930 55.69 20.15 -12.99
N ALA A 931 56.00 20.73 -11.82
CA ALA A 931 55.46 22.01 -11.31
C ALA A 931 56.63 23.06 -11.38
N PRO A 932 56.53 24.40 -11.09
CA PRO A 932 55.73 25.03 -9.99
C PRO A 932 55.25 26.51 -10.15
N GLY A 933 54.56 27.06 -9.12
CA GLY A 933 54.93 28.38 -8.53
C GLY A 933 53.98 29.61 -8.58
N LEU A 934 53.99 30.39 -7.47
CA LEU A 934 53.57 31.83 -7.31
C LEU A 934 52.04 32.14 -7.39
N SER A 935 51.40 33.18 -6.80
CA SER A 935 51.63 34.21 -5.72
C SER A 935 50.35 35.12 -5.63
N HIS A 936 49.96 35.98 -4.66
CA HIS A 936 50.32 36.40 -3.27
C HIS A 936 49.13 37.25 -2.68
N PHE A 937 48.57 36.97 -1.48
CA PHE A 937 48.78 37.62 -0.14
C PHE A 937 47.85 38.81 0.30
N TYR A 938 47.84 39.13 1.63
CA TYR A 938 47.07 40.16 2.40
C TYR A 938 45.58 39.89 2.74
N SER A 939 45.01 40.22 3.94
CA SER A 939 45.55 40.68 5.26
C SER A 939 44.57 40.29 6.40
N ILE A 940 44.95 39.68 7.53
CA ILE A 940 45.46 40.25 8.82
C ILE A 940 44.44 41.03 9.68
N GLN A 941 44.07 40.45 10.84
CA GLN A 941 44.22 41.09 12.16
C GLN A 941 44.42 40.05 13.28
N ASN A 942 44.80 40.48 14.49
CA ASN A 942 45.44 39.66 15.55
C ASN A 942 44.80 39.87 16.93
N GLN A 943 44.82 38.83 17.78
CA GLN A 943 45.30 38.94 19.17
C GLN A 943 45.74 37.56 19.74
N ARG A 944 46.59 37.57 20.78
CA ARG A 944 47.17 36.38 21.46
C ARG A 944 46.56 36.24 22.88
N VAL A 945 46.89 35.24 23.71
CA VAL A 945 48.09 35.25 24.59
C VAL A 945 48.34 33.87 25.29
N THR A 946 49.59 33.40 25.20
CA THR A 946 50.41 32.45 26.01
C THR A 946 49.88 31.15 26.69
N GLU A 947 50.52 30.05 26.27
CA GLU A 947 51.13 28.91 27.02
C GLU A 947 51.07 28.81 28.57
N THR A 948 51.03 27.56 29.07
CA THR A 948 51.93 27.06 30.15
C THR A 948 52.15 25.53 30.04
N LYS A 949 53.03 24.92 30.85
CA LYS A 949 53.60 23.56 30.66
C LYS A 949 53.74 22.74 31.97
N VAL A 950 53.41 21.43 31.92
CA VAL A 950 54.17 20.27 32.51
C VAL A 950 54.25 20.16 34.07
N PRO A 951 54.41 18.97 34.74
CA PRO A 951 54.10 17.55 34.44
C PRO A 951 53.26 16.83 35.54
N GLY A 952 53.01 15.51 35.40
CA GLY A 952 52.57 14.63 36.50
C GLY A 952 52.82 13.12 36.29
N ARG A 953 53.44 12.46 37.29
CA ARG A 953 53.58 10.99 37.50
C ARG A 953 52.64 10.60 38.66
N SER A 954 52.26 9.35 38.98
CA SER A 954 52.47 7.99 38.43
C SER A 954 51.42 7.04 39.04
N MET A 955 51.51 5.72 38.80
CA MET A 955 50.70 4.67 39.43
C MET A 955 50.63 4.76 40.98
N GLY A 956 49.50 4.31 41.53
CA GLY A 956 49.24 4.02 42.95
C GLY A 956 47.93 3.26 43.06
#